data_AF-A0A8R7QAR9-F1
#
_entry.id   AF-A0A8R7QAR9-F1
#
_cell.length_a   1.000
_cell.length_b   1.000
_cell.length_c   1.000
_cell.angle_alpha   90.00
_cell.angle_beta   90.00
_cell.angle_gamma   90.00
#
_symmetry.space_group_name_H-M   'P 1'
#
loop_
_entity.id
_entity.type
_entity.pdbx_description
1 polymer ?
#
loop_
_entity_poly.entity_id
_entity_poly.type
_entity_poly.pdbx_seq_one_letter_code
_entity_poly.pdbx_strand_id
1 'polypeptide(L)'
;MMSYYGGYGDSIIGHPQVIWSANRNFPVGRDDILSFTGAGQLILQNNVGTFVWSTPTKDASVVGMRLDGSGNLVLFDQNNVSVWESFDYPTDTLVIGQLLCAGANLTANDSFTSWASGQINLHTSSNGLQFYFGSAAYTQVFQPTSLGNGTSDCYAFTNGSFGFPKLVFSLPLARSFQFMRLEFDGHFRLYEMKEAAFHVVFDVLSNEIKFCDYPLACGEYSVCINGQCCCPSSHYFRLQDEWRPDMGCLPWTNLSSCNDMRYHQLVPISNISYFSDDAFQSLATSATDADCKQSCLEECSCKVALFQYDDHDGITGSCLHLSQASLLSQTTNSSHRTSAFFKIQGTMKRRTNIAIGSAVGSFALFATAISIFTWRKCKKTEEEECFLGGIPGVPARFSYNELKIATRNFSMRLGSGGFGSVFKGKIGKETIAVKRLEGVDQGKQEFLAEVETIGRIHHINLVRLIGFCAEKSSRLLVYEYMSNSSLDKWIFHAHPVFTLSWKTRRNIIMGIAKGLSYLHEECEQRIAHLDIKPQNILLDDRFNAKVSDFGLSKLISRDDSKIMTRMRGTRGYLAPEWLGSKITEKVDIYSFGIVIVEIICGRRNLDESQPEERVHLISLLQEKARCGKLFDLVDTSSNDMQFHMEEVREMMELAMWCLQVDSSKRPLMSTVAKVLEGAMTLEATPHYDLVANHEPNQS
;
A
#
# COMPACT_ATOMS: atom_id res chain seq x y z
N MET A 1 -6.75 2.08 -32.89
CA MET A 1 -7.37 1.39 -31.74
C MET A 1 -8.87 1.65 -31.78
N MET A 2 -9.69 0.68 -31.43
CA MET A 2 -11.13 0.88 -31.29
C MET A 2 -11.46 1.04 -29.81
N SER A 3 -12.22 2.09 -29.47
CA SER A 3 -12.52 2.42 -28.09
C SER A 3 -14.00 2.71 -27.86
N TYR A 4 -14.48 2.37 -26.67
CA TYR A 4 -15.85 2.66 -26.24
C TYR A 4 -15.92 3.96 -25.42
N TYR A 5 -16.97 4.76 -25.63
CA TYR A 5 -17.27 5.99 -24.89
C TYR A 5 -18.55 5.81 -24.06
N GLY A 6 -18.51 6.17 -22.79
CA GLY A 6 -19.72 6.34 -21.98
C GLY A 6 -20.38 7.68 -22.34
N GLY A 7 -21.60 7.65 -22.86
CA GLY A 7 -22.34 8.87 -23.22
C GLY A 7 -23.80 8.80 -22.78
N TYR A 8 -24.24 9.83 -22.05
CA TYR A 8 -25.64 10.22 -21.92
C TYR A 8 -25.72 11.68 -22.39
N GLY A 9 -26.24 11.91 -23.61
CA GLY A 9 -26.24 13.24 -24.26
C GLY A 9 -24.90 13.66 -24.87
N ASP A 10 -24.89 14.81 -25.56
CA ASP A 10 -23.77 15.37 -26.35
C ASP A 10 -22.49 15.69 -25.55
N SER A 11 -22.39 15.28 -24.29
CA SER A 11 -21.19 15.40 -23.45
C SER A 11 -20.59 14.01 -23.20
N ILE A 12 -19.47 13.72 -23.87
CA ILE A 12 -18.62 12.56 -23.60
C ILE A 12 -17.92 12.81 -22.26
N ILE A 13 -18.32 12.10 -21.21
CA ILE A 13 -17.68 12.14 -19.89
C ILE A 13 -16.98 10.78 -19.72
N GLY A 14 -15.65 10.74 -19.77
CA GLY A 14 -14.85 9.53 -19.51
C GLY A 14 -13.66 9.33 -20.47
N HIS A 15 -12.62 8.62 -19.99
CA HIS A 15 -11.48 8.21 -20.83
C HIS A 15 -11.87 6.98 -21.68
N PRO A 16 -11.57 6.98 -23.00
CA PRO A 16 -11.96 5.89 -23.90
C PRO A 16 -11.27 4.57 -23.52
N GLN A 17 -12.05 3.49 -23.38
CA GLN A 17 -11.51 2.15 -23.16
C GLN A 17 -11.25 1.45 -24.48
N VAL A 18 -10.00 1.08 -24.75
CA VAL A 18 -9.60 0.34 -25.95
C VAL A 18 -10.08 -1.11 -25.84
N ILE A 19 -10.98 -1.54 -26.73
CA ILE A 19 -11.49 -2.92 -26.76
C ILE A 19 -10.77 -3.79 -27.79
N TRP A 20 -10.05 -3.17 -28.74
CA TRP A 20 -9.26 -3.88 -29.75
C TRP A 20 -8.17 -3.00 -30.36
N SER A 21 -7.04 -3.62 -30.72
CA SER A 21 -5.93 -2.97 -31.42
C SER A 21 -5.35 -3.86 -32.52
N ALA A 22 -5.09 -3.28 -33.70
CA ALA A 22 -4.50 -3.96 -34.84
C ALA A 22 -3.08 -4.47 -34.57
N ASN A 23 -2.27 -3.68 -33.86
CA ASN A 23 -0.92 -4.06 -33.46
C ASN A 23 -0.62 -3.45 -32.09
N ARG A 24 -0.46 -4.31 -31.09
CA ARG A 24 -0.21 -3.92 -29.71
C ARG A 24 1.25 -3.59 -29.41
N ASN A 25 2.17 -4.19 -30.16
CA ASN A 25 3.61 -3.98 -29.97
C ASN A 25 4.08 -2.66 -30.60
N PHE A 26 3.33 -2.14 -31.58
CA PHE A 26 3.62 -0.89 -32.27
C PHE A 26 2.35 -0.02 -32.33
N PRO A 27 1.98 0.61 -31.21
CA PRO A 27 0.82 1.50 -31.17
C PRO A 27 1.05 2.73 -32.06
N VAL A 28 -0.02 3.16 -32.71
CA VAL A 28 -0.01 4.27 -33.67
C VAL A 28 -0.54 5.57 -33.06
N GLY A 29 0.04 6.70 -33.47
CA GLY A 29 -0.30 8.06 -33.06
C GLY A 29 -1.40 8.72 -33.90
N ARG A 30 -1.70 9.99 -33.62
CA ARG A 30 -2.75 10.76 -34.34
C ARG A 30 -2.45 11.03 -35.81
N ASP A 31 -1.16 11.09 -36.16
CA ASP A 31 -0.70 11.43 -37.52
C ASP A 31 -0.40 10.18 -38.38
N ASP A 32 -0.75 9.00 -37.87
CA ASP A 32 -0.54 7.72 -38.56
C ASP A 32 -1.69 7.43 -39.53
N ILE A 33 -1.38 6.74 -40.63
CA ILE A 33 -2.27 6.61 -41.77
C ILE A 33 -2.89 5.21 -41.81
N LEU A 34 -4.22 5.17 -41.77
CA LEU A 34 -5.00 3.98 -42.09
C LEU A 34 -5.52 4.09 -43.53
N SER A 35 -5.04 3.23 -44.41
CA SER A 35 -5.37 3.25 -45.83
C SER A 35 -6.15 2.00 -46.24
N PHE A 36 -7.25 2.19 -46.95
CA PHE A 36 -7.98 1.10 -47.59
C PHE A 36 -7.57 1.05 -49.07
N THR A 37 -6.92 -0.04 -49.46
CA THR A 37 -6.32 -0.18 -50.78
C THR A 37 -7.32 -0.67 -51.82
N GLY A 38 -7.06 -0.37 -53.09
CA GLY A 38 -7.87 -0.89 -54.20
C GLY A 38 -7.85 -2.42 -54.36
N ALA A 39 -6.94 -3.12 -53.65
CA ALA A 39 -6.90 -4.58 -53.57
C ALA A 39 -7.75 -5.16 -52.42
N GLY A 40 -8.53 -4.32 -51.72
CA GLY A 40 -9.42 -4.75 -50.63
C GLY A 40 -8.72 -4.96 -49.28
N GLN A 41 -7.51 -4.45 -49.10
CA GLN A 41 -6.77 -4.52 -47.83
C GLN A 41 -6.85 -3.23 -47.03
N LEU A 42 -6.97 -3.37 -45.72
CA LEU A 42 -6.73 -2.30 -44.76
C LEU A 42 -5.26 -2.35 -44.35
N ILE A 43 -4.52 -1.26 -44.54
CA ILE A 43 -3.09 -1.14 -44.21
C ILE A 43 -2.90 0.03 -43.25
N LEU A 44 -2.23 -0.23 -42.14
CA LEU A 44 -1.83 0.74 -41.14
C LEU A 44 -0.34 1.06 -41.28
N GLN A 45 -0.03 2.35 -41.40
CA GLN A 45 1.34 2.87 -41.51
C GLN A 45 1.57 3.98 -40.49
N ASN A 46 2.80 4.11 -40.00
CA ASN A 46 3.16 5.25 -39.15
C ASN A 46 3.32 6.55 -39.98
N ASN A 47 3.47 7.68 -39.30
CA ASN A 47 3.67 9.01 -39.88
C ASN A 47 4.92 9.14 -40.78
N VAL A 48 5.86 8.19 -40.71
CA VAL A 48 7.04 8.09 -41.58
C VAL A 48 6.83 7.12 -42.76
N GLY A 49 5.64 6.51 -42.88
CA GLY A 49 5.29 5.56 -43.95
C GLY A 49 5.76 4.12 -43.71
N THR A 50 6.20 3.79 -42.50
CA THR A 50 6.62 2.43 -42.13
C THR A 50 5.39 1.55 -41.92
N PHE A 51 5.42 0.34 -42.46
CA PHE A 51 4.37 -0.66 -42.29
C PHE A 51 4.21 -1.06 -40.81
N VAL A 52 2.99 -1.03 -40.30
CA VAL A 52 2.65 -1.44 -38.92
C VAL A 52 1.81 -2.72 -38.92
N TRP A 53 0.78 -2.79 -39.77
CA TRP A 53 -0.15 -3.92 -39.83
C TRP A 53 -1.00 -3.90 -41.10
N SER A 54 -1.53 -5.05 -41.53
CA SER A 54 -2.57 -5.12 -42.56
C SER A 54 -3.52 -6.29 -42.38
N THR A 55 -4.72 -6.18 -42.95
CA THR A 55 -5.67 -7.30 -43.03
C THR A 55 -5.23 -8.35 -44.07
N PRO A 56 -5.48 -9.64 -43.81
CA PRO A 56 -5.23 -10.73 -44.74
C PRO A 56 -6.30 -10.82 -45.85
N THR A 57 -6.76 -9.69 -46.38
CA THR A 57 -7.89 -9.61 -47.33
C THR A 57 -7.47 -9.20 -48.74
N LYS A 58 -6.19 -9.42 -49.08
CA LYS A 58 -5.69 -9.09 -50.41
C LYS A 58 -6.44 -9.89 -51.46
N ASP A 59 -6.99 -9.19 -52.45
CA ASP A 59 -7.72 -9.79 -53.57
C ASP A 59 -9.01 -10.53 -53.13
N ALA A 60 -9.49 -10.30 -51.90
CA ALA A 60 -10.69 -10.95 -51.34
C ALA A 60 -12.00 -10.23 -51.71
N SER A 61 -11.99 -9.42 -52.79
CA SER A 61 -13.15 -8.67 -53.29
C SER A 61 -13.89 -7.83 -52.24
N VAL A 62 -13.16 -7.29 -51.26
CA VAL A 62 -13.71 -6.37 -50.25
C VAL A 62 -14.13 -5.08 -50.92
N VAL A 63 -15.39 -4.70 -50.77
CA VAL A 63 -15.97 -3.48 -51.36
C VAL A 63 -16.20 -2.37 -50.35
N GLY A 64 -16.18 -2.71 -49.05
CA GLY A 64 -16.45 -1.75 -48.00
C GLY A 64 -16.04 -2.24 -46.61
N MET A 65 -16.11 -1.31 -45.67
CA MET A 65 -15.88 -1.54 -44.24
C MET A 65 -17.00 -0.91 -43.43
N ARG A 66 -17.35 -1.50 -42.30
CA ARG A 66 -18.31 -0.95 -41.34
C ARG A 66 -17.84 -1.23 -39.91
N LEU A 67 -18.10 -0.28 -39.01
CA LEU A 67 -17.97 -0.48 -37.57
C LEU A 67 -19.38 -0.64 -37.00
N ASP A 68 -19.69 -1.78 -36.39
CA ASP A 68 -21.02 -2.00 -35.81
C ASP A 68 -21.16 -1.40 -34.39
N GLY A 69 -22.37 -1.44 -33.85
CA GLY A 69 -22.67 -0.87 -32.53
C GLY A 69 -22.02 -1.61 -31.35
N SER A 70 -21.44 -2.80 -31.57
CA SER A 70 -20.66 -3.52 -30.57
C SER A 70 -19.17 -3.13 -30.61
N GLY A 71 -18.75 -2.39 -31.63
CA GLY A 71 -17.37 -2.01 -31.88
C GLY A 71 -16.60 -3.02 -32.74
N ASN A 72 -17.30 -3.93 -33.43
CA ASN A 72 -16.68 -4.86 -34.38
C ASN A 72 -16.46 -4.16 -35.73
N LEU A 73 -15.21 -4.10 -36.16
CA LEU A 73 -14.84 -3.66 -37.51
C LEU A 73 -14.95 -4.82 -38.48
N VAL A 74 -15.84 -4.69 -39.46
CA VAL A 74 -16.16 -5.72 -40.46
C VAL A 74 -15.82 -5.22 -41.85
N LEU A 75 -14.99 -5.98 -42.58
CA LEU A 75 -14.79 -5.84 -44.01
C LEU A 75 -15.76 -6.76 -44.75
N PHE A 76 -16.44 -6.26 -45.77
CA PHE A 76 -17.49 -7.01 -46.48
C PHE A 76 -17.35 -6.97 -48.00
N ASP A 77 -17.88 -8.01 -48.65
CA ASP A 77 -17.91 -8.16 -50.11
C ASP A 77 -19.14 -7.48 -50.73
N GLN A 78 -19.25 -7.56 -52.07
CA GLN A 78 -20.39 -7.02 -52.82
C GLN A 78 -21.77 -7.58 -52.44
N ASN A 79 -21.82 -8.74 -51.79
CA ASN A 79 -23.04 -9.38 -51.29
C ASN A 79 -23.32 -9.03 -49.82
N ASN A 80 -22.54 -8.12 -49.24
CA ASN A 80 -22.59 -7.75 -47.82
C ASN A 80 -22.25 -8.92 -46.89
N VAL A 81 -21.49 -9.91 -47.39
CA VAL A 81 -20.96 -11.03 -46.61
C VAL A 81 -19.66 -10.58 -45.95
N SER A 82 -19.49 -10.95 -44.69
CA SER A 82 -18.27 -10.67 -43.94
C SER A 82 -17.07 -11.42 -44.53
N VAL A 83 -16.02 -10.68 -44.86
CA VAL A 83 -14.74 -11.19 -45.37
C VAL A 83 -13.70 -11.24 -44.26
N TRP A 84 -13.77 -10.29 -43.32
CA TRP A 84 -12.87 -10.22 -42.17
C TRP A 84 -13.54 -9.43 -41.05
N GLU A 85 -13.41 -9.90 -39.82
CA GLU A 85 -13.90 -9.21 -38.63
C GLU A 85 -12.80 -9.04 -37.60
N SER A 86 -12.78 -7.88 -36.94
CA SER A 86 -11.83 -7.63 -35.85
C SER A 86 -12.00 -8.58 -34.68
N PHE A 87 -13.24 -9.01 -34.41
CA PHE A 87 -13.57 -9.87 -33.27
C PHE A 87 -13.11 -11.32 -33.44
N ASP A 88 -12.79 -11.76 -34.66
CA ASP A 88 -12.13 -13.05 -34.91
C ASP A 88 -10.66 -13.05 -34.47
N TYR A 89 -10.09 -11.86 -34.22
CA TYR A 89 -8.71 -11.65 -33.79
C TYR A 89 -8.69 -10.87 -32.47
N PRO A 90 -9.17 -11.47 -31.36
CA PRO A 90 -9.19 -10.81 -30.07
C PRO A 90 -7.77 -10.53 -29.58
N THR A 91 -7.59 -9.44 -28.83
CA THR A 91 -6.29 -9.06 -28.26
C THR A 91 -6.16 -9.50 -26.81
N ASP A 92 -6.68 -8.72 -25.89
CA ASP A 92 -6.67 -8.89 -24.43
C ASP A 92 -8.10 -8.82 -23.88
N THR A 93 -9.05 -8.37 -24.70
CA THR A 93 -10.41 -8.05 -24.33
C THR A 93 -11.42 -8.89 -25.13
N LEU A 94 -12.51 -9.29 -24.49
CA LEU A 94 -13.72 -9.88 -25.11
C LEU A 94 -14.95 -9.04 -24.75
N VAL A 95 -15.83 -8.82 -25.71
CA VAL A 95 -17.11 -8.13 -25.49
C VAL A 95 -18.30 -9.08 -25.60
N ILE A 96 -19.46 -8.71 -25.03
CA ILE A 96 -20.67 -9.53 -25.11
C ILE A 96 -21.02 -9.78 -26.58
N GLY A 97 -21.27 -11.04 -26.92
CA GLY A 97 -21.57 -11.52 -28.28
C GLY A 97 -20.36 -12.06 -29.03
N GLN A 98 -19.14 -11.82 -28.54
CA GLN A 98 -17.91 -12.32 -29.15
C GLN A 98 -17.65 -13.79 -28.80
N LEU A 99 -17.01 -14.49 -29.74
CA LEU A 99 -16.58 -15.89 -29.60
C LEU A 99 -15.05 -15.94 -29.46
N LEU A 100 -14.57 -16.78 -28.55
CA LEU A 100 -13.16 -17.18 -28.48
C LEU A 100 -13.04 -18.62 -28.99
N CYS A 101 -12.55 -18.78 -30.22
CA CYS A 101 -12.47 -20.07 -30.93
C CYS A 101 -11.06 -20.63 -30.99
N ALA A 102 -10.92 -21.93 -31.27
CA ALA A 102 -9.62 -22.57 -31.49
C ALA A 102 -8.74 -21.78 -32.47
N GLY A 103 -7.50 -21.50 -32.04
CA GLY A 103 -6.55 -20.67 -32.78
C GLY A 103 -6.56 -19.19 -32.39
N ALA A 104 -7.59 -18.71 -31.68
CA ALA A 104 -7.61 -17.37 -31.09
C ALA A 104 -7.00 -17.38 -29.68
N ASN A 105 -6.17 -16.38 -29.40
CA ASN A 105 -5.48 -16.23 -28.12
C ASN A 105 -5.76 -14.84 -27.55
N LEU A 106 -6.29 -14.78 -26.34
CA LEU A 106 -6.19 -13.58 -25.53
C LEU A 106 -4.81 -13.52 -24.92
N THR A 107 -4.11 -12.40 -25.10
CA THR A 107 -2.76 -12.18 -24.57
C THR A 107 -2.80 -10.98 -23.66
N ALA A 108 -2.29 -11.11 -22.44
CA ALA A 108 -2.24 -10.01 -21.48
C ALA A 108 -1.28 -8.88 -21.95
N ASN A 109 -1.34 -7.72 -21.31
CA ASN A 109 -0.28 -6.72 -21.39
C ASN A 109 1.00 -7.23 -20.71
N ASP A 110 2.16 -6.81 -21.20
CA ASP A 110 3.45 -7.11 -20.59
C ASP A 110 3.58 -6.51 -19.19
N SER A 111 3.05 -5.31 -19.01
CA SER A 111 2.97 -4.65 -17.70
C SER A 111 1.82 -3.65 -17.67
N PHE A 112 1.56 -3.08 -16.50
CA PHE A 112 0.54 -2.04 -16.33
C PHE A 112 0.71 -0.82 -17.26
N THR A 113 1.95 -0.46 -17.59
CA THR A 113 2.27 0.73 -18.41
C THR A 113 2.56 0.41 -19.87
N SER A 114 2.79 -0.87 -20.20
CA SER A 114 3.15 -1.32 -21.54
C SER A 114 1.98 -2.04 -22.20
N TRP A 115 1.59 -1.57 -23.38
CA TRP A 115 0.56 -2.21 -24.20
C TRP A 115 1.09 -3.40 -25.01
N ALA A 116 2.40 -3.64 -24.97
CA ALA A 116 3.03 -4.75 -25.65
C ALA A 116 2.48 -6.10 -25.15
N SER A 117 2.56 -7.09 -26.02
CA SER A 117 2.09 -8.44 -25.72
C SER A 117 2.93 -9.07 -24.62
N GLY A 118 2.28 -9.45 -23.52
CA GLY A 118 2.92 -10.13 -22.39
C GLY A 118 3.08 -11.64 -22.62
N GLN A 119 3.28 -12.37 -21.52
CA GLN A 119 3.56 -13.81 -21.55
C GLN A 119 2.41 -14.68 -21.01
N ILE A 120 1.31 -14.04 -20.61
CA ILE A 120 0.11 -14.72 -20.12
C ILE A 120 -0.90 -14.77 -21.25
N ASN A 121 -1.30 -15.98 -21.62
CA ASN A 121 -2.20 -16.21 -22.73
C ASN A 121 -3.36 -17.11 -22.29
N LEU A 122 -4.58 -16.73 -22.65
CA LEU A 122 -5.77 -17.54 -22.50
C LEU A 122 -6.25 -17.95 -23.89
N HIS A 123 -6.25 -19.26 -24.16
CA HIS A 123 -6.60 -19.79 -25.47
C HIS A 123 -7.43 -21.05 -25.35
N THR A 124 -8.16 -21.38 -26.40
CA THR A 124 -9.04 -22.54 -26.42
C THR A 124 -8.37 -23.69 -27.17
N SER A 125 -8.47 -24.89 -26.59
CA SER A 125 -7.99 -26.14 -27.16
C SER A 125 -9.12 -27.17 -27.16
N SER A 126 -8.95 -28.28 -27.89
CA SER A 126 -9.88 -29.42 -27.88
C SER A 126 -10.07 -30.01 -26.47
N ASN A 127 -9.10 -29.79 -25.57
CA ASN A 127 -9.13 -30.26 -24.19
C ASN A 127 -9.77 -29.27 -23.20
N GLY A 128 -10.23 -28.10 -23.66
CA GLY A 128 -10.82 -27.06 -22.82
C GLY A 128 -10.14 -25.69 -22.96
N LEU A 129 -10.49 -24.78 -22.06
CA LEU A 129 -9.87 -23.46 -21.98
C LEU A 129 -8.50 -23.60 -21.27
N GLN A 130 -7.45 -23.04 -21.85
CA GLN A 130 -6.08 -23.16 -21.33
C GLN A 130 -5.54 -21.79 -20.96
N PHE A 131 -5.18 -21.64 -19.69
CA PHE A 131 -4.40 -20.51 -19.19
C PHE A 131 -2.92 -20.91 -19.21
N TYR A 132 -2.11 -20.16 -19.96
CA TYR A 132 -0.69 -20.42 -20.15
C TYR A 132 0.16 -19.26 -19.66
N PHE A 133 1.23 -19.56 -18.94
CA PHE A 133 2.25 -18.60 -18.54
C PHE A 133 3.64 -19.03 -19.03
N GLY A 134 4.16 -18.29 -20.01
CA GLY A 134 5.34 -18.66 -20.77
C GLY A 134 6.63 -18.80 -19.97
N SER A 135 6.92 -17.86 -19.05
CA SER A 135 8.17 -17.87 -18.28
C SER A 135 8.36 -19.10 -17.39
N ALA A 136 7.27 -19.76 -17.01
CA ALA A 136 7.31 -20.94 -16.14
C ALA A 136 6.89 -22.24 -16.83
N ALA A 137 6.62 -22.20 -18.14
CA ALA A 137 5.98 -23.30 -18.88
C ALA A 137 4.73 -23.85 -18.15
N TYR A 138 3.98 -22.97 -17.47
CA TYR A 138 2.81 -23.34 -16.68
C TYR A 138 1.56 -23.32 -17.54
N THR A 139 0.77 -24.40 -17.47
CA THR A 139 -0.50 -24.52 -18.17
C THR A 139 -1.57 -25.03 -17.21
N GLN A 140 -2.62 -24.24 -16.99
CA GLN A 140 -3.84 -24.68 -16.32
C GLN A 140 -4.91 -24.97 -17.36
N VAL A 141 -5.49 -26.17 -17.31
CA VAL A 141 -6.55 -26.59 -18.24
C VAL A 141 -7.89 -26.65 -17.50
N PHE A 142 -8.85 -25.84 -17.94
CA PHE A 142 -10.23 -25.89 -17.44
C PHE A 142 -11.04 -26.83 -18.33
N GLN A 143 -11.25 -28.05 -17.85
CA GLN A 143 -11.92 -29.11 -18.60
C GLN A 143 -13.46 -29.02 -18.50
N PRO A 144 -14.21 -29.34 -19.56
CA PRO A 144 -15.66 -29.42 -19.50
C PRO A 144 -16.14 -30.64 -18.71
N THR A 145 -17.19 -30.45 -17.92
CA THR A 145 -17.80 -31.47 -17.04
C THR A 145 -18.42 -32.69 -17.76
N SER A 146 -18.54 -32.68 -19.09
CA SER A 146 -19.00 -33.84 -19.87
C SER A 146 -18.41 -33.87 -21.30
N LEU A 147 -17.82 -35.00 -21.71
CA LEU A 147 -17.48 -35.29 -23.10
C LEU A 147 -18.76 -35.61 -23.89
N GLY A 148 -19.41 -34.60 -24.44
CA GLY A 148 -20.42 -34.82 -25.48
C GLY A 148 -19.83 -34.52 -26.86
N ASN A 149 -20.27 -35.26 -27.89
CA ASN A 149 -19.87 -35.21 -29.32
C ASN A 149 -20.16 -33.87 -30.07
N GLY A 150 -19.98 -32.71 -29.43
CA GLY A 150 -20.13 -31.40 -30.07
C GLY A 150 -18.77 -30.80 -30.40
N THR A 151 -18.56 -30.43 -31.66
CA THR A 151 -17.28 -30.09 -32.30
C THR A 151 -16.92 -28.60 -32.31
N SER A 152 -17.59 -27.74 -31.54
CA SER A 152 -17.24 -26.31 -31.54
C SER A 152 -16.31 -25.98 -30.38
N ASP A 153 -15.03 -25.79 -30.70
CA ASP A 153 -13.98 -25.33 -29.78
C ASP A 153 -14.08 -23.82 -29.47
N CYS A 154 -15.30 -23.28 -29.43
CA CYS A 154 -15.59 -21.85 -29.29
C CYS A 154 -16.32 -21.56 -27.98
N TYR A 155 -15.79 -20.61 -27.22
CA TYR A 155 -16.36 -20.11 -25.96
C TYR A 155 -17.09 -18.80 -26.26
N ALA A 156 -18.39 -18.78 -26.01
CA ALA A 156 -19.20 -17.59 -26.24
C ALA A 156 -19.26 -16.74 -24.98
N PHE A 157 -19.00 -15.44 -25.12
CA PHE A 157 -19.32 -14.49 -24.07
C PHE A 157 -20.74 -13.97 -24.26
N THR A 158 -21.64 -14.37 -23.37
CA THR A 158 -23.05 -13.97 -23.38
C THR A 158 -23.39 -13.28 -22.06
N ASN A 159 -24.52 -12.56 -22.03
CA ASN A 159 -24.94 -11.92 -20.80
C ASN A 159 -25.19 -12.97 -19.69
N GLY A 160 -24.44 -12.88 -18.59
CA GLY A 160 -24.53 -13.79 -17.46
C GLY A 160 -23.72 -15.09 -17.60
N SER A 161 -23.03 -15.31 -18.73
CA SER A 161 -22.16 -16.49 -18.83
C SER A 161 -21.05 -16.36 -19.86
N PHE A 162 -19.89 -16.96 -19.54
CA PHE A 162 -18.82 -17.17 -20.49
C PHE A 162 -18.57 -18.67 -20.64
N GLY A 163 -18.63 -19.14 -21.88
CA GLY A 163 -18.26 -20.50 -22.23
C GLY A 163 -19.22 -21.16 -23.20
N PHE A 164 -19.26 -22.48 -23.12
CA PHE A 164 -20.05 -23.34 -24.00
C PHE A 164 -21.06 -24.11 -23.12
N PRO A 165 -22.17 -24.67 -23.62
CA PRO A 165 -23.16 -25.39 -22.79
C PRO A 165 -22.64 -26.47 -21.82
N LYS A 166 -21.35 -26.84 -21.86
CA LYS A 166 -20.69 -27.87 -21.03
C LYS A 166 -19.63 -27.36 -20.04
N LEU A 167 -19.11 -26.14 -20.22
CA LEU A 167 -18.25 -25.43 -19.28
C LEU A 167 -18.70 -23.97 -19.27
N VAL A 168 -19.40 -23.58 -18.21
CA VAL A 168 -20.05 -22.28 -18.11
C VAL A 168 -19.50 -21.57 -16.87
N PHE A 169 -18.65 -20.58 -17.10
CA PHE A 169 -18.33 -19.61 -16.07
C PHE A 169 -19.57 -18.75 -15.88
N SER A 170 -20.21 -18.89 -14.71
CA SER A 170 -21.37 -18.08 -14.36
C SER A 170 -20.90 -16.66 -14.05
N LEU A 171 -21.47 -15.67 -14.75
CA LEU A 171 -21.09 -14.27 -14.62
C LEU A 171 -22.26 -13.45 -14.05
N PRO A 172 -21.98 -12.34 -13.35
CA PRO A 172 -23.01 -11.36 -13.02
C PRO A 172 -23.75 -10.86 -14.27
N LEU A 173 -25.08 -10.81 -14.22
CA LEU A 173 -25.90 -10.27 -15.32
C LEU A 173 -25.56 -8.79 -15.57
N ALA A 174 -25.36 -8.46 -16.84
CA ALA A 174 -25.11 -7.12 -17.33
C ALA A 174 -26.32 -6.21 -17.11
N ARG A 175 -26.10 -5.11 -16.38
CA ARG A 175 -27.04 -3.99 -16.23
C ARG A 175 -26.70 -2.84 -17.19
N SER A 176 -25.47 -2.81 -17.69
CA SER A 176 -24.96 -1.87 -18.68
C SER A 176 -23.93 -2.57 -19.59
N PHE A 177 -23.13 -1.81 -20.34
CA PHE A 177 -22.07 -2.38 -21.18
C PHE A 177 -21.02 -3.11 -20.32
N GLN A 178 -20.75 -4.36 -20.66
CA GLN A 178 -19.74 -5.20 -20.02
C GLN A 178 -18.73 -5.75 -21.02
N PHE A 179 -17.48 -5.89 -20.59
CA PHE A 179 -16.42 -6.57 -21.31
C PHE A 179 -15.54 -7.36 -20.34
N MET A 180 -14.87 -8.40 -20.80
CA MET A 180 -13.86 -9.13 -20.03
C MET A 180 -12.47 -8.79 -20.56
N ARG A 181 -11.48 -8.64 -19.68
CA ARG A 181 -10.08 -8.39 -20.07
C ARG A 181 -9.13 -9.29 -19.29
N LEU A 182 -8.17 -9.87 -20.00
CA LEU A 182 -7.04 -10.60 -19.44
C LEU A 182 -5.95 -9.59 -19.08
N GLU A 183 -5.75 -9.41 -17.78
CA GLU A 183 -4.86 -8.40 -17.22
C GLU A 183 -3.42 -8.92 -17.07
N PHE A 184 -2.45 -8.00 -16.99
CA PHE A 184 -1.02 -8.32 -16.91
C PHE A 184 -0.63 -9.17 -15.69
N ASP A 185 -1.44 -9.15 -14.63
CA ASP A 185 -1.27 -9.94 -13.42
C ASP A 185 -1.82 -11.38 -13.55
N GLY A 186 -2.47 -11.69 -14.67
CA GLY A 186 -3.07 -12.98 -14.99
C GLY A 186 -4.54 -13.12 -14.63
N HIS A 187 -5.14 -12.13 -13.97
CA HIS A 187 -6.56 -12.16 -13.68
C HIS A 187 -7.38 -11.91 -14.94
N PHE A 188 -8.51 -12.62 -15.06
CA PHE A 188 -9.44 -12.43 -16.17
C PHE A 188 -10.69 -11.70 -15.65
N ARG A 189 -10.68 -10.37 -15.75
CA ARG A 189 -11.64 -9.50 -15.06
C ARG A 189 -12.81 -9.10 -15.94
N LEU A 190 -14.02 -9.18 -15.41
CA LEU A 190 -15.23 -8.63 -15.99
C LEU A 190 -15.42 -7.18 -15.51
N TYR A 191 -15.54 -6.26 -16.45
CA TYR A 191 -15.80 -4.85 -16.22
C TYR A 191 -17.23 -4.49 -16.59
N GLU A 192 -17.84 -3.58 -15.83
CA GLU A 192 -19.17 -3.02 -16.10
C GLU A 192 -19.14 -1.49 -16.02
N MET A 193 -19.82 -0.81 -16.93
CA MET A 193 -19.91 0.64 -16.93
C MET A 193 -20.92 1.14 -15.88
N LYS A 194 -20.47 1.96 -14.92
CA LYS A 194 -21.32 2.62 -13.92
C LYS A 194 -20.90 4.08 -13.81
N GLU A 195 -21.87 5.00 -13.81
CA GLU A 195 -21.60 6.44 -13.58
C GLU A 195 -20.49 7.02 -14.48
N ALA A 196 -20.46 6.59 -15.75
CA ALA A 196 -19.47 6.99 -16.75
C ALA A 196 -18.02 6.48 -16.52
N ALA A 197 -17.80 5.50 -15.63
CA ALA A 197 -16.53 4.79 -15.46
C ALA A 197 -16.71 3.27 -15.53
N PHE A 198 -15.62 2.55 -15.82
CA PHE A 198 -15.61 1.08 -15.82
C PHE A 198 -15.09 0.54 -14.50
N HIS A 199 -15.86 -0.36 -13.88
CA HIS A 199 -15.52 -0.98 -12.61
C HIS A 199 -15.41 -2.49 -12.78
N VAL A 200 -14.42 -3.10 -12.12
CA VAL A 200 -14.33 -4.56 -12.01
C VAL A 200 -15.52 -5.06 -11.19
N VAL A 201 -16.29 -5.99 -11.74
CA VAL A 201 -17.45 -6.59 -11.07
C VAL A 201 -17.25 -8.07 -10.75
N PHE A 202 -16.33 -8.74 -11.44
CA PHE A 202 -16.04 -10.17 -11.22
C PHE A 202 -14.67 -10.55 -11.76
N ASP A 203 -14.04 -11.57 -11.17
CA ASP A 203 -12.87 -12.25 -11.75
C ASP A 203 -13.30 -13.66 -12.18
N VAL A 204 -13.30 -13.89 -13.49
CA VAL A 204 -13.89 -15.05 -14.16
C VAL A 204 -13.23 -16.35 -13.73
N LEU A 205 -11.92 -16.33 -13.46
CA LEU A 205 -11.14 -17.53 -13.11
C LEU A 205 -11.02 -17.73 -11.59
N SER A 206 -11.54 -16.81 -10.77
CA SER A 206 -11.37 -16.82 -9.29
C SER A 206 -11.96 -18.04 -8.57
N ASN A 207 -12.90 -18.76 -9.19
CA ASN A 207 -13.45 -20.00 -8.65
C ASN A 207 -12.49 -21.19 -8.81
N GLU A 208 -11.59 -21.13 -9.79
CA GLU A 208 -10.69 -22.22 -10.16
C GLU A 208 -9.23 -21.94 -9.77
N ILE A 209 -8.83 -20.66 -9.79
CA ILE A 209 -7.48 -20.19 -9.41
C ILE A 209 -7.62 -19.24 -8.22
N LYS A 210 -6.97 -19.54 -7.09
CA LYS A 210 -6.95 -18.63 -5.94
C LYS A 210 -6.02 -17.45 -6.24
N PHE A 211 -6.22 -16.35 -5.53
CA PHE A 211 -5.44 -15.12 -5.72
C PHE A 211 -3.91 -15.35 -5.73
N CYS A 212 -3.35 -16.10 -4.79
CA CYS A 212 -1.90 -16.35 -4.74
C CYS A 212 -1.40 -17.38 -5.76
N ASP A 213 -2.29 -18.03 -6.50
CA ASP A 213 -1.94 -19.05 -7.50
C ASP A 213 -1.80 -18.44 -8.91
N TYR A 214 -2.19 -17.17 -9.08
CA TYR A 214 -1.89 -16.40 -10.30
C TYR A 214 -0.40 -16.03 -10.35
N PRO A 215 0.33 -16.31 -11.45
CA PRO A 215 1.79 -16.17 -11.50
C PRO A 215 2.33 -14.76 -11.25
N LEU A 216 1.52 -13.71 -11.48
CA LEU A 216 1.89 -12.31 -11.35
C LEU A 216 0.94 -11.50 -10.46
N ALA A 217 0.09 -12.14 -9.65
CA ALA A 217 -0.88 -11.44 -8.77
C ALA A 217 -0.26 -10.46 -7.78
N CYS A 218 1.00 -10.68 -7.36
CA CYS A 218 1.73 -9.73 -6.53
C CYS A 218 2.86 -9.00 -7.24
N GLY A 219 3.02 -9.17 -8.55
CA GLY A 219 4.13 -8.62 -9.32
C GLY A 219 5.49 -9.26 -9.02
N GLU A 220 6.53 -8.78 -9.69
CA GLU A 220 7.89 -9.33 -9.55
C GLU A 220 8.46 -9.09 -8.15
N TYR A 221 9.35 -9.98 -7.69
CA TYR A 221 10.05 -9.89 -6.39
C TYR A 221 9.14 -9.82 -5.15
N SER A 222 7.86 -10.18 -5.29
CA SER A 222 6.88 -10.21 -4.20
C SER A 222 6.63 -11.62 -3.68
N VAL A 223 6.13 -11.69 -2.45
CA VAL A 223 5.64 -12.91 -1.81
C VAL A 223 4.15 -12.74 -1.51
N CYS A 224 3.33 -13.74 -1.85
CA CYS A 224 1.90 -13.76 -1.50
C CYS A 224 1.69 -14.50 -0.18
N ILE A 225 1.06 -13.84 0.81
CA ILE A 225 0.79 -14.38 2.14
C ILE A 225 -0.72 -14.26 2.38
N ASN A 226 -1.45 -15.37 2.36
CA ASN A 226 -2.90 -15.40 2.59
C ASN A 226 -3.70 -14.41 1.71
N GLY A 227 -3.31 -14.27 0.44
CA GLY A 227 -3.95 -13.32 -0.49
C GLY A 227 -3.42 -11.89 -0.40
N GLN A 228 -2.41 -11.62 0.41
CA GLN A 228 -1.78 -10.30 0.54
C GLN A 228 -0.37 -10.29 -0.02
N CYS A 229 -0.05 -9.27 -0.81
CA CYS A 229 1.25 -9.11 -1.45
C CYS A 229 2.21 -8.34 -0.55
N CYS A 230 3.41 -8.88 -0.34
CA CYS A 230 4.44 -8.30 0.53
C CYS A 230 5.83 -8.47 -0.09
N CYS A 231 6.73 -7.51 0.19
CA CYS A 231 8.12 -7.71 -0.19
C CYS A 231 8.83 -8.72 0.72
N PRO A 232 9.71 -9.55 0.16
CA PRO A 232 10.40 -10.62 0.86
C PRO A 232 11.27 -10.14 2.02
N SER A 233 11.90 -8.97 1.87
CA SER A 233 12.64 -8.33 2.95
C SER A 233 12.68 -6.82 2.73
N SER A 234 12.21 -6.06 3.73
CA SER A 234 12.22 -4.59 3.69
C SER A 234 13.64 -3.97 3.66
N HIS A 235 14.66 -4.75 4.02
CA HIS A 235 16.05 -4.30 4.01
C HIS A 235 16.67 -4.31 2.61
N TYR A 236 16.18 -5.20 1.74
CA TYR A 236 16.73 -5.42 0.40
C TYR A 236 15.77 -5.01 -0.72
N PHE A 237 14.47 -5.01 -0.45
CA PHE A 237 13.41 -4.71 -1.40
C PHE A 237 12.47 -3.64 -0.87
N ARG A 238 11.83 -2.92 -1.79
CA ARG A 238 10.75 -1.95 -1.56
C ARG A 238 9.60 -2.24 -2.50
N LEU A 239 8.37 -1.87 -2.15
CA LEU A 239 7.24 -1.97 -3.07
C LEU A 239 7.46 -1.03 -4.27
N GLN A 240 7.00 -1.45 -5.45
CA GLN A 240 6.98 -0.57 -6.62
C GLN A 240 5.97 0.57 -6.43
N ASP A 241 4.81 0.27 -5.83
CA ASP A 241 3.78 1.22 -5.44
C ASP A 241 3.25 0.84 -4.04
N GLU A 242 3.25 1.77 -3.09
CA GLU A 242 2.78 1.52 -1.72
C GLU A 242 1.24 1.39 -1.61
N TRP A 243 0.49 1.85 -2.62
CA TRP A 243 -0.97 1.74 -2.69
C TRP A 243 -1.46 0.52 -3.48
N ARG A 244 -0.56 -0.06 -4.28
CA ARG A 244 -0.80 -1.24 -5.10
C ARG A 244 0.28 -2.28 -4.81
N PRO A 245 0.23 -2.97 -3.65
CA PRO A 245 1.21 -4.01 -3.31
C PRO A 245 1.25 -5.17 -4.31
N ASP A 246 0.16 -5.32 -5.07
CA ASP A 246 0.01 -6.24 -6.19
C ASP A 246 0.92 -5.91 -7.41
N MET A 247 1.52 -4.72 -7.44
CA MET A 247 2.40 -4.29 -8.54
C MET A 247 3.83 -4.83 -8.45
N GLY A 248 4.22 -5.50 -7.36
CA GLY A 248 5.57 -6.02 -7.23
C GLY A 248 6.46 -5.23 -6.27
N CYS A 249 7.67 -5.76 -6.13
CA CYS A 249 8.77 -5.17 -5.39
C CYS A 249 9.95 -4.87 -6.31
N LEU A 250 10.76 -3.91 -5.90
CA LEU A 250 12.01 -3.55 -6.52
C LEU A 250 13.14 -3.71 -5.51
N PRO A 251 14.28 -4.32 -5.88
CA PRO A 251 15.46 -4.29 -5.03
C PRO A 251 15.96 -2.84 -4.86
N TRP A 252 16.49 -2.50 -3.68
CA TRP A 252 17.06 -1.16 -3.43
C TRP A 252 18.25 -0.85 -4.35
N THR A 253 18.97 -1.89 -4.75
CA THR A 253 20.08 -1.84 -5.68
C THR A 253 19.74 -2.72 -6.88
N ASN A 254 19.51 -2.11 -8.03
CA ASN A 254 19.29 -2.84 -9.26
C ASN A 254 20.52 -3.66 -9.62
N LEU A 255 20.32 -4.88 -10.13
CA LEU A 255 21.38 -5.71 -10.69
C LEU A 255 21.99 -4.97 -11.90
N SER A 256 23.19 -4.42 -11.72
CA SER A 256 23.87 -3.62 -12.73
C SER A 256 24.71 -4.53 -13.62
N SER A 257 24.12 -5.09 -14.69
CA SER A 257 24.80 -5.86 -15.74
C SER A 257 25.56 -7.13 -15.28
N CYS A 258 25.68 -8.12 -16.18
CA CYS A 258 26.42 -9.37 -15.94
C CYS A 258 27.92 -9.17 -15.61
N ASN A 259 28.46 -7.96 -15.75
CA ASN A 259 29.90 -7.71 -15.61
C ASN A 259 30.37 -7.64 -14.14
N ASP A 260 29.46 -7.47 -13.18
CA ASP A 260 29.76 -7.25 -11.77
C ASP A 260 29.34 -8.42 -10.85
N MET A 261 29.35 -9.65 -11.37
CA MET A 261 28.91 -10.87 -10.65
C MET A 261 29.61 -11.11 -9.30
N ARG A 262 30.81 -10.55 -9.11
CA ARG A 262 31.57 -10.66 -7.84
C ARG A 262 30.90 -9.95 -6.67
N TYR A 263 29.92 -9.09 -6.94
CA TYR A 263 29.18 -8.33 -5.94
C TYR A 263 27.74 -8.82 -5.77
N HIS A 264 27.31 -9.84 -6.53
CA HIS A 264 26.00 -10.43 -6.34
C HIS A 264 25.94 -11.19 -5.01
N GLN A 265 24.82 -11.06 -4.30
CA GLN A 265 24.52 -11.80 -3.09
C GLN A 265 23.12 -12.39 -3.18
N LEU A 266 22.91 -13.50 -2.46
CA LEU A 266 21.61 -14.17 -2.37
C LEU A 266 20.94 -13.85 -1.02
N VAL A 267 19.67 -13.44 -1.07
CA VAL A 267 18.83 -13.23 0.11
C VAL A 267 17.92 -14.45 0.28
N PRO A 268 18.07 -15.22 1.37
CA PRO A 268 17.27 -16.42 1.59
C PRO A 268 15.88 -16.10 2.14
N ILE A 269 14.89 -16.86 1.69
CA ILE A 269 13.54 -16.94 2.25
C ILE A 269 13.16 -18.41 2.38
N SER A 270 12.67 -18.79 3.54
CA SER A 270 12.25 -20.15 3.82
C SER A 270 10.73 -20.26 3.88
N ASN A 271 10.22 -21.49 3.73
CA ASN A 271 8.80 -21.84 3.85
C ASN A 271 7.93 -21.18 2.77
N ILE A 272 8.41 -21.22 1.54
CA ILE A 272 7.68 -20.76 0.36
C ILE A 272 7.23 -21.97 -0.46
N SER A 273 6.21 -21.80 -1.28
CA SER A 273 5.82 -22.70 -2.35
C SER A 273 5.92 -21.99 -3.69
N TYR A 274 6.13 -22.79 -4.70
CA TYR A 274 5.99 -22.35 -6.07
C TYR A 274 4.55 -22.61 -6.53
N PHE A 275 3.99 -21.71 -7.34
CA PHE A 275 2.57 -21.77 -7.75
C PHE A 275 2.25 -23.00 -8.63
N SER A 276 3.27 -23.67 -9.18
CA SER A 276 3.12 -24.86 -10.02
C SER A 276 4.11 -25.97 -9.63
N ASP A 277 3.66 -26.91 -8.81
CA ASP A 277 4.48 -28.05 -8.40
C ASP A 277 4.89 -28.92 -9.61
N ASP A 278 3.97 -29.20 -10.54
CA ASP A 278 4.26 -29.98 -11.76
C ASP A 278 5.34 -29.31 -12.62
N ALA A 279 5.28 -27.99 -12.80
CA ALA A 279 6.31 -27.27 -13.55
C ALA A 279 7.66 -27.34 -12.81
N PHE A 280 7.65 -27.20 -11.48
CA PHE A 280 8.86 -27.35 -10.67
C PHE A 280 9.47 -28.75 -10.85
N GLN A 281 8.71 -29.83 -10.70
CA GLN A 281 9.22 -31.19 -10.85
C GLN A 281 9.75 -31.48 -12.25
N SER A 282 9.15 -30.89 -13.28
CA SER A 282 9.59 -31.11 -14.67
C SER A 282 10.85 -30.35 -15.06
N LEU A 283 11.10 -29.19 -14.43
CA LEU A 283 12.21 -28.29 -14.77
C LEU A 283 13.37 -28.33 -13.77
N ALA A 284 13.12 -28.75 -12.53
CA ALA A 284 14.13 -28.79 -11.49
C ALA A 284 15.16 -29.89 -11.73
N THR A 285 16.38 -29.65 -11.28
CA THR A 285 17.51 -30.57 -11.38
C THR A 285 18.00 -30.96 -10.00
N SER A 286 18.46 -32.20 -9.83
CA SER A 286 19.04 -32.66 -8.57
C SER A 286 20.36 -31.94 -8.30
N ALA A 287 20.47 -31.24 -7.17
CA ALA A 287 21.67 -30.51 -6.76
C ALA A 287 21.78 -30.43 -5.23
N THR A 288 22.93 -29.98 -4.72
CA THR A 288 23.02 -29.54 -3.32
C THR A 288 22.58 -28.08 -3.19
N ASP A 289 22.16 -27.67 -1.99
CA ASP A 289 21.79 -26.27 -1.71
C ASP A 289 22.95 -25.31 -2.03
N ALA A 290 24.19 -25.72 -1.75
CA ALA A 290 25.38 -24.92 -2.04
C ALA A 290 25.62 -24.77 -3.55
N ASP A 291 25.49 -25.85 -4.32
CA ASP A 291 25.70 -25.83 -5.76
C ASP A 291 24.60 -25.03 -6.47
N CYS A 292 23.35 -25.16 -6.02
CA CYS A 292 22.21 -24.40 -6.53
C CYS A 292 22.42 -22.88 -6.35
N LYS A 293 22.85 -22.46 -5.15
CA LYS A 293 23.21 -21.07 -4.86
C LYS A 293 24.34 -20.57 -5.75
N GLN A 294 25.40 -21.36 -5.86
CA GLN A 294 26.59 -20.96 -6.62
C GLN A 294 26.29 -20.84 -8.12
N SER A 295 25.55 -21.79 -8.67
CA SER A 295 25.19 -21.80 -10.09
C SER A 295 24.31 -20.61 -10.45
N CYS A 296 23.32 -20.24 -9.61
CA CYS A 296 22.54 -19.03 -9.83
C CYS A 296 23.37 -17.73 -9.71
N LEU A 297 24.40 -17.68 -8.86
CA LEU A 297 25.29 -16.52 -8.78
C LEU A 297 26.10 -16.32 -10.07
N GLU A 298 26.54 -17.41 -10.69
CA GLU A 298 27.34 -17.45 -11.92
C GLU A 298 26.49 -17.29 -13.20
N GLU A 299 25.20 -17.61 -13.13
CA GLU A 299 24.27 -17.44 -14.25
C GLU A 299 23.67 -16.02 -14.27
N CYS A 300 23.87 -15.27 -15.36
CA CYS A 300 23.38 -13.89 -15.41
C CYS A 300 21.84 -13.78 -15.51
N SER A 301 21.21 -14.72 -16.20
CA SER A 301 19.75 -14.79 -16.33
C SER A 301 19.07 -15.09 -14.98
N CYS A 302 19.72 -15.82 -14.07
CA CYS A 302 19.10 -16.24 -12.81
C CYS A 302 18.85 -15.03 -11.90
N LYS A 303 17.56 -14.76 -11.61
CA LYS A 303 17.13 -13.78 -10.59
C LYS A 303 16.79 -14.45 -9.26
N VAL A 304 16.25 -15.67 -9.29
CA VAL A 304 15.85 -16.43 -8.10
C VAL A 304 16.26 -17.89 -8.26
N ALA A 305 16.89 -18.47 -7.24
CA ALA A 305 17.08 -19.91 -7.15
C ALA A 305 16.08 -20.50 -6.16
N LEU A 306 15.28 -21.46 -6.61
CA LEU A 306 14.39 -22.26 -5.78
C LEU A 306 15.04 -23.58 -5.44
N PHE A 307 14.94 -23.98 -4.17
CA PHE A 307 15.49 -25.23 -3.69
C PHE A 307 14.49 -25.95 -2.79
N GLN A 308 14.14 -27.19 -3.15
CA GLN A 308 13.27 -28.08 -2.38
C GLN A 308 14.14 -29.20 -1.80
N TYR A 309 14.17 -29.32 -0.47
CA TYR A 309 15.00 -30.32 0.22
C TYR A 309 14.35 -31.71 0.16
N ASP A 310 15.17 -32.74 -0.06
CA ASP A 310 14.72 -34.14 0.09
C ASP A 310 14.67 -34.54 1.57
N ASP A 311 13.63 -35.28 1.96
CA ASP A 311 13.36 -35.65 3.36
C ASP A 311 14.38 -36.63 3.97
N HIS A 312 15.25 -37.25 3.17
CA HIS A 312 16.14 -38.32 3.61
C HIS A 312 17.49 -37.84 4.19
N ASP A 313 18.11 -36.79 3.61
CA ASP A 313 19.47 -36.37 3.98
C ASP A 313 19.61 -34.87 4.31
N GLY A 314 18.61 -34.03 3.99
CA GLY A 314 18.61 -32.60 4.31
C GLY A 314 19.71 -31.74 3.65
N ILE A 315 20.53 -32.34 2.77
CA ILE A 315 21.68 -31.71 2.09
C ILE A 315 21.45 -31.67 0.56
N THR A 316 20.82 -32.70 0.01
CA THR A 316 20.45 -32.82 -1.40
C THR A 316 18.98 -32.47 -1.61
N GLY A 317 18.66 -32.06 -2.83
CA GLY A 317 17.30 -31.70 -3.20
C GLY A 317 17.21 -31.29 -4.66
N SER A 318 16.07 -30.70 -5.01
CA SER A 318 15.76 -30.23 -6.36
C SER A 318 15.96 -28.72 -6.46
N CYS A 319 16.72 -28.27 -7.46
CA CYS A 319 17.07 -26.88 -7.73
C CYS A 319 16.44 -26.40 -9.04
N LEU A 320 15.81 -25.22 -9.02
CA LEU A 320 15.25 -24.54 -10.19
C LEU A 320 15.72 -23.08 -10.24
N HIS A 321 16.28 -22.66 -11.38
CA HIS A 321 16.62 -21.26 -11.62
C HIS A 321 15.50 -20.54 -12.35
N LEU A 322 15.11 -19.37 -11.85
CA LEU A 322 14.10 -18.53 -12.47
C LEU A 322 14.74 -17.25 -13.04
N SER A 323 14.47 -17.01 -14.33
CA SER A 323 14.97 -15.83 -15.05
C SER A 323 14.14 -14.56 -14.83
N GLN A 324 12.88 -14.75 -14.39
CA GLN A 324 12.02 -13.70 -13.84
C GLN A 324 11.81 -13.95 -12.36
N ALA A 325 11.70 -12.87 -11.58
CA ALA A 325 11.39 -12.97 -10.15
C ALA A 325 9.87 -13.13 -9.98
N SER A 326 9.30 -14.15 -10.62
CA SER A 326 7.86 -14.45 -10.57
C SER A 326 7.43 -14.84 -9.15
N LEU A 327 6.13 -14.78 -8.91
CA LEU A 327 5.51 -14.90 -7.59
C LEU A 327 5.95 -16.16 -6.83
N LEU A 328 6.28 -15.97 -5.56
CA LEU A 328 6.45 -17.05 -4.59
C LEU A 328 5.33 -16.95 -3.55
N SER A 329 4.60 -18.04 -3.32
CA SER A 329 3.49 -18.08 -2.37
C SER A 329 4.01 -18.60 -1.03
N GLN A 330 3.64 -18.02 0.11
CA GLN A 330 4.07 -18.54 1.41
C GLN A 330 3.10 -19.64 1.87
N THR A 331 3.60 -20.86 2.07
CA THR A 331 2.77 -21.96 2.57
C THR A 331 2.91 -22.14 4.08
N THR A 332 1.78 -22.35 4.74
CA THR A 332 1.71 -22.79 6.14
C THR A 332 1.68 -24.32 6.27
N ASN A 333 1.58 -25.06 5.15
CA ASN A 333 1.37 -26.51 5.11
C ASN A 333 1.90 -27.12 3.79
N SER A 334 3.20 -27.06 3.54
CA SER A 334 3.85 -27.92 2.55
C SER A 334 4.55 -29.08 3.27
N SER A 335 4.40 -30.29 2.73
CA SER A 335 5.11 -31.49 3.19
C SER A 335 6.62 -31.38 2.97
N HIS A 336 7.04 -30.54 2.01
CA HIS A 336 8.42 -30.36 1.62
C HIS A 336 8.94 -28.99 2.02
N ARG A 337 10.15 -28.98 2.57
CA ARG A 337 10.84 -27.74 2.93
C ARG A 337 11.36 -27.10 1.64
N THR A 338 10.79 -25.97 1.24
CA THR A 338 11.24 -25.22 0.06
C THR A 338 11.73 -23.82 0.45
N SER A 339 12.87 -23.41 -0.11
CA SER A 339 13.49 -22.10 0.08
C SER A 339 13.73 -21.39 -1.24
N ALA A 340 13.59 -20.07 -1.26
CA ALA A 340 14.01 -19.22 -2.36
C ALA A 340 15.22 -18.40 -1.98
N PHE A 341 16.08 -18.16 -2.96
CA PHE A 341 17.26 -17.33 -2.85
C PHE A 341 17.20 -16.24 -3.91
N PHE A 342 16.87 -15.02 -3.48
CA PHE A 342 16.78 -13.86 -4.38
C PHE A 342 18.14 -13.25 -4.64
N LYS A 343 18.51 -13.10 -5.90
CA LYS A 343 19.77 -12.47 -6.32
C LYS A 343 19.64 -10.95 -6.34
N ILE A 344 20.54 -10.28 -5.63
CA ILE A 344 20.61 -8.81 -5.56
C ILE A 344 22.05 -8.33 -5.66
N GLN A 345 22.24 -7.04 -5.98
CA GLN A 345 23.54 -6.39 -5.91
C GLN A 345 23.93 -6.10 -4.45
N GLY A 346 25.14 -6.48 -4.04
CA GLY A 346 25.70 -6.15 -2.73
C GLY A 346 26.33 -4.75 -2.68
N THR A 347 26.40 -4.15 -1.49
CA THR A 347 27.08 -2.88 -1.28
C THR A 347 28.59 -3.07 -1.14
N MET A 348 29.38 -2.23 -1.82
CA MET A 348 30.85 -2.23 -1.70
C MET A 348 31.27 -1.98 -0.26
N LYS A 349 31.62 -3.03 0.48
CA LYS A 349 32.46 -2.88 1.67
C LYS A 349 33.86 -2.54 1.18
N ARG A 350 34.29 -1.29 1.39
CA ARG A 350 35.68 -0.86 1.17
C ARG A 350 36.57 -1.69 2.10
N ARG A 351 37.14 -2.78 1.58
CA ARG A 351 38.13 -3.59 2.28
C ARG A 351 39.37 -2.75 2.49
N THR A 352 39.61 -2.29 3.70
CA THR A 352 40.94 -1.87 4.15
C THR A 352 41.79 -3.13 4.24
N ASN A 353 42.58 -3.38 3.18
CA ASN A 353 43.57 -4.45 3.16
C ASN A 353 44.72 -4.05 4.11
N ILE A 354 44.80 -4.67 5.28
CA ILE A 354 46.04 -4.71 6.06
C ILE A 354 46.69 -6.05 5.75
N ALA A 355 47.73 -6.01 4.93
CA ALA A 355 48.63 -7.13 4.71
C ALA A 355 49.63 -7.20 5.86
N ILE A 356 49.59 -8.24 6.68
CA ILE A 356 50.74 -8.63 7.50
C ILE A 356 50.83 -10.16 7.50
N GLY A 357 51.81 -10.67 6.76
CA GLY A 357 52.29 -12.03 6.92
C GLY A 357 53.12 -12.17 8.19
N SER A 358 52.99 -13.37 8.78
CA SER A 358 54.03 -14.06 9.54
C SER A 358 54.33 -13.60 10.98
N ALA A 359 53.62 -14.17 11.96
CA ALA A 359 54.23 -14.69 13.19
C ALA A 359 53.20 -15.52 14.01
N VAL A 360 53.04 -16.79 13.64
CA VAL A 360 52.09 -17.75 14.27
C VAL A 360 52.44 -18.09 15.73
N GLY A 361 53.59 -17.65 16.26
CA GLY A 361 53.99 -17.91 17.66
C GLY A 361 53.32 -17.01 18.71
N SER A 362 52.89 -15.80 18.34
CA SER A 362 52.45 -14.78 19.31
C SER A 362 50.95 -14.81 19.61
N PHE A 363 50.16 -15.44 18.74
CA PHE A 363 48.69 -15.44 18.84
C PHE A 363 48.15 -16.32 19.98
N ALA A 364 48.84 -17.41 20.34
CA ALA A 364 48.37 -18.30 21.39
C ALA A 364 48.45 -17.66 22.79
N LEU A 365 49.49 -16.86 23.06
CA LEU A 365 49.65 -16.15 24.33
C LEU A 365 48.73 -14.93 24.43
N PHE A 366 48.47 -14.25 23.31
CA PHE A 366 47.53 -13.13 23.28
C PHE A 366 46.06 -13.59 23.37
N ALA A 367 45.70 -14.72 22.75
CA ALA A 367 44.35 -15.27 22.81
C ALA A 367 43.98 -15.79 24.22
N THR A 368 44.95 -16.37 24.93
CA THR A 368 44.75 -16.81 26.33
C THR A 368 44.65 -15.63 27.28
N ALA A 369 45.48 -14.58 27.11
CA ALA A 369 45.39 -13.35 27.89
C ALA A 369 44.07 -12.59 27.62
N ILE A 370 43.62 -12.51 26.36
CA ILE A 370 42.34 -11.91 25.98
C ILE A 370 41.18 -12.73 26.55
N SER A 371 41.23 -14.06 26.53
CA SER A 371 40.18 -14.92 27.09
C SER A 371 40.06 -14.77 28.61
N ILE A 372 41.19 -14.61 29.31
CA ILE A 372 41.20 -14.33 30.75
C ILE A 372 40.70 -12.91 31.04
N PHE A 373 41.02 -11.94 30.19
CA PHE A 373 40.57 -10.55 30.32
C PHE A 373 39.08 -10.39 30.02
N THR A 374 38.55 -11.05 28.99
CA THR A 374 37.12 -11.05 28.66
C THR A 374 36.31 -11.82 29.70
N TRP A 375 36.83 -12.93 30.22
CA TRP A 375 36.18 -13.66 31.32
C TRP A 375 36.16 -12.84 32.62
N ARG A 376 37.21 -12.09 32.93
CA ARG A 376 37.25 -11.14 34.06
C ARG A 376 36.37 -9.91 33.86
N LYS A 377 36.19 -9.42 32.62
CA LYS A 377 35.26 -8.32 32.32
C LYS A 377 33.79 -8.76 32.37
N CYS A 378 33.48 -9.93 31.83
CA CYS A 378 32.11 -10.47 31.81
C CYS A 378 31.60 -10.79 33.22
N LYS A 379 32.48 -11.21 34.13
CA LYS A 379 32.14 -11.41 35.56
C LYS A 379 32.01 -10.11 36.36
N LYS A 380 32.42 -8.96 35.81
CA LYS A 380 32.35 -7.65 36.49
C LYS A 380 31.18 -6.78 36.03
N THR A 381 30.44 -7.18 34.99
CA THR A 381 29.31 -6.42 34.44
C THR A 381 27.94 -6.86 35.01
N GLU A 382 27.87 -7.99 35.73
CA GLU A 382 26.62 -8.45 36.35
C GLU A 382 26.30 -7.80 37.71
N GLU A 383 27.24 -7.08 38.34
CA GLU A 383 27.05 -6.48 39.67
C GLU A 383 26.84 -4.95 39.68
N GLU A 384 26.93 -4.24 38.54
CA GLU A 384 26.76 -2.77 38.49
C GLU A 384 25.43 -2.26 37.86
N GLU A 385 24.54 -3.12 37.35
CA GLU A 385 23.27 -2.68 36.73
C GLU A 385 22.08 -2.48 37.70
N CYS A 386 22.31 -2.39 39.02
CA CYS A 386 21.24 -2.15 40.01
C CYS A 386 21.14 -0.69 40.53
N PHE A 387 21.85 0.27 39.93
CA PHE A 387 21.93 1.64 40.47
C PHE A 387 21.59 2.77 39.46
N LEU A 388 20.60 2.54 38.57
CA LEU A 388 20.05 3.59 37.69
C LEU A 388 18.55 3.88 37.95
N GLY A 389 18.04 3.53 39.13
CA GLY A 389 16.74 4.00 39.58
C GLY A 389 16.87 5.35 40.26
N GLY A 390 16.69 6.46 39.52
CA GLY A 390 16.51 7.78 40.16
C GLY A 390 17.10 9.01 39.49
N ILE A 391 17.54 8.96 38.22
CA ILE A 391 17.92 10.20 37.51
C ILE A 391 16.62 10.90 37.02
N PRO A 392 16.32 12.12 37.48
CA PRO A 392 15.16 12.88 36.98
C PRO A 392 15.30 13.12 35.47
N GLY A 393 14.28 12.74 34.70
CA GLY A 393 14.24 12.96 33.24
C GLY A 393 14.63 11.77 32.37
N VAL A 394 15.07 10.64 32.94
CA VAL A 394 15.29 9.39 32.21
C VAL A 394 14.17 8.37 32.54
N PRO A 395 13.52 7.75 31.54
CA PRO A 395 12.49 6.75 31.79
C PRO A 395 13.05 5.56 32.59
N ALA A 396 12.37 5.19 33.68
CA ALA A 396 12.78 4.08 34.53
C ALA A 396 12.63 2.73 33.79
N ARG A 397 13.58 1.82 34.01
CA ARG A 397 13.47 0.45 33.50
C ARG A 397 12.74 -0.41 34.53
N PHE A 398 11.63 -1.02 34.13
CA PHE A 398 10.85 -1.94 34.94
C PHE A 398 10.99 -3.37 34.42
N SER A 399 10.94 -4.33 35.32
CA SER A 399 10.81 -5.74 34.95
C SER A 399 9.39 -6.10 34.55
N TYR A 400 9.23 -7.16 33.75
CA TYR A 400 7.90 -7.64 33.36
C TYR A 400 7.07 -8.04 34.58
N ASN A 401 7.72 -8.67 35.57
CA ASN A 401 7.05 -9.13 36.78
C ASN A 401 6.53 -7.97 37.64
N GLU A 402 7.30 -6.88 37.77
CA GLU A 402 6.84 -5.66 38.46
C GLU A 402 5.60 -5.07 37.79
N LEU A 403 5.61 -4.93 36.46
CA LEU A 403 4.46 -4.40 35.73
C LEU A 403 3.25 -5.35 35.76
N LYS A 404 3.49 -6.66 35.76
CA LYS A 404 2.43 -7.67 35.93
C LYS A 404 1.78 -7.54 37.31
N ILE A 405 2.55 -7.31 38.38
CA ILE A 405 2.01 -7.09 39.73
C ILE A 405 1.27 -5.74 39.79
N ALA A 406 1.89 -4.67 39.28
CA ALA A 406 1.33 -3.32 39.28
C ALA A 406 -0.03 -3.23 38.57
N THR A 407 -0.23 -4.02 37.52
CA THR A 407 -1.47 -4.09 36.73
C THR A 407 -2.43 -5.18 37.19
N ARG A 408 -2.12 -5.89 38.29
CA ARG A 408 -2.88 -7.06 38.77
C ARG A 408 -3.12 -8.07 37.64
N ASN A 409 -2.03 -8.53 37.05
CA ASN A 409 -2.01 -9.43 35.91
C ASN A 409 -2.77 -8.87 34.68
N PHE A 410 -2.57 -7.59 34.38
CA PHE A 410 -3.22 -6.90 33.24
C PHE A 410 -4.76 -6.99 33.26
N SER A 411 -5.37 -6.94 34.45
CA SER A 411 -6.80 -7.19 34.64
C SER A 411 -7.73 -6.08 34.12
N MET A 412 -7.33 -4.81 34.27
CA MET A 412 -8.15 -3.66 33.90
C MET A 412 -7.63 -3.01 32.62
N ARG A 413 -8.24 -3.36 31.48
CA ARG A 413 -7.94 -2.76 30.18
C ARG A 413 -8.63 -1.40 30.03
N LEU A 414 -7.84 -0.37 29.70
CA LEU A 414 -8.30 1.00 29.44
C LEU A 414 -8.65 1.22 27.95
N GLY A 415 -7.95 0.51 27.06
CA GLY A 415 -8.13 0.59 25.62
C GLY A 415 -7.34 -0.50 24.88
N SER A 416 -7.65 -0.68 23.59
CA SER A 416 -7.01 -1.65 22.68
C SER A 416 -7.03 -1.05 21.27
N GLY A 417 -5.93 -1.15 20.53
CA GLY A 417 -5.84 -0.64 19.16
C GLY A 417 -4.68 -1.25 18.37
N GLY A 418 -4.38 -0.67 17.20
CA GLY A 418 -3.29 -1.13 16.32
C GLY A 418 -1.89 -1.10 16.97
N PHE A 419 -1.73 -0.32 18.04
CA PHE A 419 -0.50 -0.17 18.82
C PHE A 419 -0.50 -1.02 20.10
N GLY A 420 -1.37 -2.03 20.19
CA GLY A 420 -1.48 -2.93 21.34
C GLY A 420 -2.52 -2.51 22.39
N SER A 421 -2.39 -3.08 23.59
CA SER A 421 -3.37 -2.98 24.69
C SER A 421 -2.87 -2.12 25.84
N VAL A 422 -3.71 -1.25 26.41
CA VAL A 422 -3.35 -0.37 27.54
C VAL A 422 -4.09 -0.79 28.81
N PHE A 423 -3.36 -0.90 29.91
CA PHE A 423 -3.86 -1.39 31.20
C PHE A 423 -3.66 -0.37 32.32
N LYS A 424 -4.61 -0.30 33.26
CA LYS A 424 -4.45 0.50 34.47
C LYS A 424 -3.57 -0.26 35.47
N GLY A 425 -2.62 0.46 36.08
CA GLY A 425 -1.78 -0.09 37.13
C GLY A 425 -1.50 0.90 38.24
N LYS A 426 -0.79 0.44 39.27
CA LYS A 426 -0.34 1.27 40.39
C LYS A 426 1.09 0.90 40.79
N ILE A 427 1.99 1.89 40.84
CA ILE A 427 3.36 1.75 41.34
C ILE A 427 3.50 2.66 42.56
N GLY A 428 3.73 2.08 43.74
CA GLY A 428 3.70 2.82 44.99
C GLY A 428 2.33 3.50 45.21
N LYS A 429 2.33 4.84 45.27
CA LYS A 429 1.11 5.65 45.37
C LYS A 429 0.57 6.13 44.02
N GLU A 430 1.38 6.09 42.97
CA GLU A 430 1.06 6.65 41.65
C GLU A 430 0.22 5.68 40.82
N THR A 431 -0.82 6.21 40.17
CA THR A 431 -1.62 5.47 39.20
C THR A 431 -0.99 5.64 37.82
N ILE A 432 -0.82 4.53 37.11
CA ILE A 432 -0.11 4.48 35.83
C ILE A 432 -0.96 3.83 34.74
N ALA A 433 -0.62 4.10 33.49
CA ALA A 433 -1.13 3.39 32.32
C ALA A 433 0.02 2.58 31.69
N VAL A 434 -0.17 1.26 31.55
CA VAL A 434 0.83 0.35 30.97
C VAL A 434 0.37 -0.06 29.59
N LYS A 435 1.04 0.44 28.55
CA LYS A 435 0.83 0.03 27.14
C LYS A 435 1.68 -1.19 26.87
N ARG A 436 1.05 -2.30 26.50
CA ARG A 436 1.69 -3.54 26.08
C ARG A 436 1.59 -3.63 24.56
N LEU A 437 2.74 -3.61 23.90
CA LEU A 437 2.82 -3.66 22.44
C LEU A 437 2.64 -5.12 21.98
N GLU A 438 1.88 -5.30 20.90
CA GLU A 438 1.56 -6.59 20.29
C GLU A 438 2.13 -6.62 18.86
N GLY A 439 2.56 -7.79 18.36
CA GLY A 439 3.24 -7.93 17.06
C GLY A 439 4.78 -7.87 17.15
N VAL A 440 5.47 -8.76 16.45
CA VAL A 440 6.93 -8.98 16.60
C VAL A 440 7.75 -7.83 16.00
N ASP A 441 7.47 -7.43 14.76
CA ASP A 441 8.29 -6.44 14.04
C ASP A 441 7.74 -5.01 14.13
N GLN A 442 6.42 -4.82 13.99
CA GLN A 442 5.78 -3.51 14.10
C GLN A 442 5.88 -2.95 15.54
N GLY A 443 5.52 -3.75 16.54
CA GLY A 443 5.60 -3.35 17.94
C GLY A 443 7.02 -3.01 18.40
N LYS A 444 8.06 -3.58 17.77
CA LYS A 444 9.45 -3.21 18.06
C LYS A 444 9.82 -1.82 17.52
N GLN A 445 9.36 -1.46 16.32
CA GLN A 445 9.62 -0.14 15.75
C GLN A 445 8.90 0.96 16.54
N GLU A 446 7.64 0.73 16.90
CA GLU A 446 6.85 1.66 17.71
C GLU A 446 7.46 1.84 19.10
N PHE A 447 7.90 0.75 19.73
CA PHE A 447 8.62 0.80 21.00
C PHE A 447 9.86 1.71 20.94
N LEU A 448 10.69 1.53 19.91
CA LEU A 448 11.90 2.30 19.74
C LEU A 448 11.58 3.78 19.46
N ALA A 449 10.58 4.06 18.62
CA ALA A 449 10.14 5.42 18.34
C ALA A 449 9.69 6.14 19.62
N GLU A 450 8.84 5.52 20.44
CA GLU A 450 8.37 6.12 21.71
C GLU A 450 9.53 6.33 22.70
N VAL A 451 10.42 5.35 22.89
CA VAL A 451 11.55 5.48 23.82
C VAL A 451 12.56 6.54 23.34
N GLU A 452 12.79 6.67 22.04
CA GLU A 452 13.72 7.66 21.47
C GLU A 452 13.17 9.09 21.46
N THR A 453 11.84 9.25 21.27
CA THR A 453 11.16 10.56 21.22
C THR A 453 10.67 11.00 22.61
N ILE A 454 9.54 10.45 23.08
CA ILE A 454 8.89 10.87 24.34
C ILE A 454 9.75 10.57 25.57
N GLY A 455 10.68 9.61 25.47
CA GLY A 455 11.63 9.31 26.54
C GLY A 455 12.64 10.42 26.86
N ARG A 456 12.84 11.41 25.98
CA ARG A 456 13.82 12.50 26.17
C ARG A 456 13.19 13.87 26.37
N ILE A 457 11.87 13.99 26.24
CA ILE A 457 11.16 15.27 26.24
C ILE A 457 10.12 15.33 27.35
N HIS A 458 9.91 16.52 27.91
CA HIS A 458 8.98 16.75 29.02
C HIS A 458 8.25 18.07 28.79
N HIS A 459 6.92 18.01 28.62
CA HIS A 459 6.10 19.19 28.42
C HIS A 459 4.71 18.98 29.03
N ILE A 460 4.09 20.05 29.55
CA ILE A 460 2.80 19.96 30.27
C ILE A 460 1.65 19.43 29.40
N ASN A 461 1.73 19.66 28.08
CA ASN A 461 0.74 19.19 27.11
C ASN A 461 1.16 17.93 26.33
N LEU A 462 2.16 17.18 26.81
CA LEU A 462 2.53 15.87 26.26
C LEU A 462 2.43 14.82 27.38
N VAL A 463 1.94 13.62 27.05
CA VAL A 463 1.82 12.55 28.04
C VAL A 463 3.21 12.03 28.41
N ARG A 464 3.53 12.07 29.71
CA ARG A 464 4.85 11.70 30.22
C ARG A 464 5.08 10.20 30.20
N LEU A 465 6.16 9.77 29.54
CA LEU A 465 6.71 8.41 29.65
C LEU A 465 7.45 8.29 31.00
N ILE A 466 6.90 7.51 31.92
CA ILE A 466 7.49 7.23 33.24
C ILE A 466 8.62 6.20 33.12
N GLY A 467 8.44 5.21 32.25
CA GLY A 467 9.40 4.12 32.09
C GLY A 467 8.98 3.09 31.06
N PHE A 468 9.79 2.04 30.93
CA PHE A 468 9.57 0.97 29.96
C PHE A 468 10.04 -0.39 30.50
N CYS A 469 9.55 -1.45 29.88
CA CYS A 469 10.03 -2.82 30.05
C CYS A 469 10.43 -3.40 28.70
N ALA A 470 11.68 -3.85 28.60
CA ALA A 470 12.23 -4.56 27.45
C ALA A 470 12.89 -5.85 27.93
N GLU A 471 12.09 -6.90 28.12
CA GLU A 471 12.52 -8.22 28.58
C GLU A 471 12.06 -9.30 27.59
N LYS A 472 12.99 -10.11 27.07
CA LYS A 472 12.72 -11.16 26.07
C LYS A 472 11.93 -10.57 24.88
N SER A 473 10.74 -11.11 24.59
CA SER A 473 9.78 -10.62 23.59
C SER A 473 8.77 -9.61 24.13
N SER A 474 8.79 -9.30 25.42
CA SER A 474 7.86 -8.34 26.03
C SER A 474 8.37 -6.91 25.86
N ARG A 475 7.53 -6.05 25.28
CA ARG A 475 7.74 -4.60 25.14
C ARG A 475 6.56 -3.88 25.77
N LEU A 476 6.83 -3.15 26.86
CA LEU A 476 5.80 -2.38 27.56
C LEU A 476 6.30 -0.96 27.83
N LEU A 477 5.38 0.00 27.79
CA LEU A 477 5.62 1.41 28.05
C LEU A 477 4.72 1.84 29.21
N VAL A 478 5.25 2.66 30.12
CA VAL A 478 4.58 3.07 31.35
C VAL A 478 4.38 4.57 31.32
N TYR A 479 3.12 4.99 31.28
CA TYR A 479 2.69 6.38 31.18
C TYR A 479 2.02 6.86 32.47
N GLU A 480 1.98 8.18 32.64
CA GLU A 480 1.04 8.79 33.59
C GLU A 480 -0.41 8.43 33.24
N TYR A 481 -1.24 8.23 34.26
CA TYR A 481 -2.64 7.89 34.04
C TYR A 481 -3.51 9.13 33.81
N MET A 482 -4.22 9.14 32.69
CA MET A 482 -5.12 10.23 32.29
C MET A 482 -6.57 9.84 32.65
N SER A 483 -7.13 10.48 33.68
CA SER A 483 -8.38 10.06 34.32
C SER A 483 -9.63 10.27 33.48
N ASN A 484 -9.65 11.28 32.60
CA ASN A 484 -10.77 11.59 31.73
C ASN A 484 -10.65 10.93 30.34
N SER A 485 -9.71 10.00 30.15
CA SER A 485 -9.52 9.25 28.91
C SER A 485 -9.27 10.16 27.69
N SER A 486 -9.63 9.70 26.49
CA SER A 486 -9.35 10.35 25.21
C SER A 486 -10.48 11.30 24.81
N LEU A 487 -10.13 12.34 24.06
CA LEU A 487 -11.04 13.41 23.65
C LEU A 487 -12.24 12.91 22.82
N ASP A 488 -12.03 11.88 21.99
CA ASP A 488 -13.08 11.30 21.14
C ASP A 488 -14.34 10.83 21.92
N LYS A 489 -14.15 10.41 23.17
CA LYS A 489 -15.24 10.01 24.08
C LYS A 489 -16.11 11.19 24.51
N TRP A 490 -15.58 12.40 24.48
CA TRP A 490 -16.26 13.62 24.90
C TRP A 490 -16.89 14.41 23.74
N ILE A 491 -16.37 14.25 22.52
CA ILE A 491 -16.83 15.02 21.36
C ILE A 491 -17.75 14.25 20.41
N PHE A 492 -17.70 12.90 20.37
CA PHE A 492 -18.54 12.11 19.44
C PHE A 492 -19.70 11.34 20.11
N HIS A 493 -19.64 11.13 21.42
CA HIS A 493 -20.70 10.39 22.12
C HIS A 493 -21.69 11.37 22.74
N ALA A 494 -22.81 11.60 22.05
CA ALA A 494 -23.91 12.44 22.51
C ALA A 494 -24.67 11.76 23.66
N HIS A 495 -24.09 11.76 24.86
CA HIS A 495 -24.88 11.68 26.08
C HIS A 495 -25.17 13.11 26.54
N PRO A 496 -26.43 13.58 26.55
CA PRO A 496 -26.79 14.96 26.85
C PRO A 496 -26.43 15.42 28.28
N VAL A 497 -25.91 14.52 29.12
CA VAL A 497 -25.57 14.78 30.52
C VAL A 497 -24.12 15.30 30.68
N PHE A 498 -23.22 15.04 29.72
CA PHE A 498 -21.79 15.35 29.87
C PHE A 498 -21.18 15.99 28.61
N THR A 499 -21.54 17.25 28.34
CA THR A 499 -20.95 18.04 27.26
C THR A 499 -19.82 18.94 27.76
N LEU A 500 -18.75 19.06 26.98
CA LEU A 500 -17.67 20.00 27.28
C LEU A 500 -18.14 21.44 27.02
N SER A 501 -17.95 22.34 27.98
CA SER A 501 -18.15 23.78 27.79
C SER A 501 -17.20 24.33 26.74
N TRP A 502 -17.61 25.44 26.11
CA TRP A 502 -16.81 26.17 25.14
C TRP A 502 -15.43 26.54 25.70
N LYS A 503 -15.38 27.05 26.93
CA LYS A 503 -14.11 27.36 27.62
C LYS A 503 -13.20 26.14 27.71
N THR A 504 -13.74 24.97 28.05
CA THR A 504 -12.94 23.74 28.14
C THR A 504 -12.47 23.29 26.75
N ARG A 505 -13.33 23.35 25.72
CA ARG A 505 -12.95 23.05 24.33
C ARG A 505 -11.82 23.95 23.84
N ARG A 506 -11.92 25.26 24.08
CA ARG A 506 -10.87 26.24 23.77
C ARG A 506 -9.55 25.93 24.48
N ASN A 507 -9.61 25.56 25.77
CA ASN A 507 -8.42 25.18 26.54
C ASN A 507 -7.79 23.88 26.02
N ILE A 508 -8.59 22.91 25.57
CA ILE A 508 -8.10 21.68 24.94
C ILE A 508 -7.38 21.99 23.64
N ILE A 509 -7.99 22.78 22.75
CA ILE A 509 -7.39 23.22 21.48
C ILE A 509 -6.05 23.94 21.74
N MET A 510 -6.03 24.86 22.71
CA MET A 510 -4.82 25.54 23.15
C MET A 510 -3.74 24.56 23.65
N GLY A 511 -4.12 23.59 24.48
CA GLY A 511 -3.18 22.61 25.01
C GLY A 511 -2.52 21.77 23.91
N ILE A 512 -3.31 21.31 22.93
CA ILE A 512 -2.80 20.59 21.76
C ILE A 512 -1.84 21.49 20.98
N ALA A 513 -2.21 22.76 20.74
CA ALA A 513 -1.39 23.69 19.98
C ALA A 513 -0.02 23.93 20.64
N LYS A 514 0.01 24.12 21.97
CA LYS A 514 1.26 24.26 22.74
C LYS A 514 2.11 23.00 22.71
N GLY A 515 1.49 21.83 22.85
CA GLY A 515 2.19 20.54 22.75
C GLY A 515 2.88 20.36 21.39
N LEU A 516 2.17 20.65 20.30
CA LEU A 516 2.74 20.58 18.94
C LEU A 516 3.80 21.65 18.68
N SER A 517 3.60 22.88 19.15
CA SER A 517 4.60 23.95 19.02
C SER A 517 5.92 23.55 19.68
N TYR A 518 5.85 22.97 20.88
CA TYR A 518 7.04 22.44 21.57
C TYR A 518 7.76 21.35 20.75
N LEU A 519 7.02 20.39 20.18
CA LEU A 519 7.59 19.32 19.36
C LEU A 519 8.24 19.84 18.07
N HIS A 520 7.61 20.82 17.42
CA HIS A 520 8.03 21.30 16.11
C HIS A 520 9.17 22.32 16.17
N GLU A 521 9.18 23.15 17.22
CA GLU A 521 9.96 24.39 17.24
C GLU A 521 10.96 24.47 18.40
N GLU A 522 10.63 23.89 19.58
CA GLU A 522 11.44 24.04 20.80
C GLU A 522 12.36 22.84 21.08
N CYS A 523 12.01 21.64 20.61
CA CYS A 523 12.84 20.45 20.75
C CYS A 523 14.17 20.56 19.97
N GLU A 524 15.26 19.97 20.46
CA GLU A 524 16.59 20.03 19.83
C GLU A 524 16.53 19.62 18.35
N GLN A 525 15.95 18.45 18.10
CA GLN A 525 15.51 18.02 16.77
C GLN A 525 14.00 18.28 16.65
N ARG A 526 13.55 18.66 15.47
CA ARG A 526 12.13 18.82 15.19
C ARG A 526 11.47 17.45 15.23
N ILE A 527 10.31 17.32 15.86
CA ILE A 527 9.60 16.04 16.00
C ILE A 527 8.24 16.15 15.31
N ALA A 528 8.03 15.37 14.24
CA ALA A 528 6.68 15.22 13.66
C ALA A 528 5.95 14.07 14.36
N HIS A 529 4.73 14.33 14.83
CA HIS A 529 3.91 13.36 15.55
C HIS A 529 3.31 12.29 14.62
N LEU A 530 2.78 12.72 13.47
CA LEU A 530 2.20 11.92 12.38
C LEU A 530 0.88 11.19 12.65
N ASP A 531 0.37 11.19 13.89
CA ASP A 531 -0.93 10.59 14.24
C ASP A 531 -1.78 11.47 15.16
N ILE A 532 -1.93 12.75 14.81
CA ILE A 532 -2.79 13.67 15.57
C ILE A 532 -4.26 13.40 15.23
N LYS A 533 -5.02 12.99 16.25
CA LYS A 533 -6.46 12.68 16.18
C LYS A 533 -7.06 12.69 17.59
N PRO A 534 -8.40 12.80 17.76
CA PRO A 534 -9.02 12.89 19.09
C PRO A 534 -8.75 11.67 20.00
N GLN A 535 -8.50 10.48 19.44
CA GLN A 535 -8.16 9.28 20.21
C GLN A 535 -6.78 9.40 20.90
N ASN A 536 -5.88 10.20 20.32
CA ASN A 536 -4.52 10.39 20.81
C ASN A 536 -4.36 11.67 21.67
N ILE A 537 -5.44 12.41 21.90
CA ILE A 537 -5.48 13.53 22.84
C ILE A 537 -6.12 13.04 24.14
N LEU A 538 -5.32 12.91 25.20
CA LEU A 538 -5.79 12.47 26.50
C LEU A 538 -6.05 13.64 27.44
N LEU A 539 -7.00 13.46 28.35
CA LEU A 539 -7.48 14.50 29.28
C LEU A 539 -7.18 14.11 30.73
N ASP A 540 -6.53 15.01 31.47
CA ASP A 540 -6.28 14.84 32.90
C ASP A 540 -7.56 15.12 33.72
N ASP A 541 -7.46 15.07 35.05
CA ASP A 541 -8.56 15.29 35.99
C ASP A 541 -9.19 16.68 35.90
N ARG A 542 -8.47 17.65 35.33
CA ARG A 542 -8.91 19.03 35.12
C ARG A 542 -9.24 19.33 33.66
N PHE A 543 -9.34 18.31 32.81
CA PHE A 543 -9.56 18.43 31.36
C PHE A 543 -8.46 19.19 30.61
N ASN A 544 -7.23 19.22 31.13
CA ASN A 544 -6.10 19.69 30.34
C ASN A 544 -5.72 18.63 29.31
N ALA A 545 -5.50 19.07 28.07
CA ALA A 545 -5.13 18.20 26.98
C ALA A 545 -3.63 17.86 27.00
N LYS A 546 -3.34 16.57 26.79
CA LYS A 546 -2.00 16.06 26.54
C LYS A 546 -1.97 15.17 25.30
N VAL A 547 -1.06 15.45 24.39
CA VAL A 547 -0.82 14.64 23.19
C VAL A 547 -0.11 13.35 23.59
N SER A 548 -0.56 12.22 23.04
CA SER A 548 -0.09 10.87 23.34
C SER A 548 0.12 10.05 22.06
N ASP A 549 0.70 8.87 22.22
CA ASP A 549 0.92 7.88 21.16
C ASP A 549 1.97 8.29 20.09
N PHE A 550 3.23 8.28 20.52
CA PHE A 550 4.38 8.65 19.69
C PHE A 550 4.93 7.48 18.85
N GLY A 551 4.20 6.37 18.74
CA GLY A 551 4.64 5.15 18.03
C GLY A 551 4.96 5.37 16.55
N LEU A 552 4.38 6.40 15.94
CA LEU A 552 4.62 6.80 14.56
C LEU A 552 5.55 8.00 14.41
N SER A 553 5.94 8.66 15.51
CA SER A 553 6.67 9.93 15.47
C SER A 553 8.05 9.81 14.84
N LYS A 554 8.53 10.91 14.26
CA LYS A 554 9.80 10.94 13.54
C LYS A 554 10.61 12.20 13.85
N LEU A 555 11.91 12.00 14.09
CA LEU A 555 12.90 13.07 14.27
C LEU A 555 13.30 13.63 12.90
N ILE A 556 13.28 14.96 12.80
CA ILE A 556 13.65 15.75 11.63
C ILE A 556 14.89 16.58 12.01
N SER A 557 15.99 16.41 11.27
CA SER A 557 17.15 17.31 11.43
C SER A 557 16.74 18.72 11.06
N ARG A 558 17.23 19.73 11.81
CA ARG A 558 16.92 21.14 11.51
C ARG A 558 17.48 21.60 10.15
N ASP A 559 18.54 20.93 9.68
CA ASP A 559 19.17 21.16 8.38
C ASP A 559 18.40 20.50 7.23
N ASP A 560 17.57 19.49 7.54
CA ASP A 560 16.74 18.78 6.57
C ASP A 560 15.38 19.48 6.46
N SER A 561 15.13 20.14 5.33
CA SER A 561 13.85 20.82 5.09
C SER A 561 12.66 19.87 4.89
N LYS A 562 12.91 18.58 4.59
CA LYS A 562 11.91 17.61 4.14
C LYS A 562 12.33 16.18 4.49
N ILE A 563 11.37 15.33 4.87
CA ILE A 563 11.61 13.91 5.11
C ILE A 563 10.91 13.05 4.07
N MET A 564 11.61 12.03 3.60
CA MET A 564 11.02 10.90 2.89
C MET A 564 10.73 9.77 3.91
N THR A 565 9.47 9.39 4.04
CA THR A 565 9.04 8.34 4.98
C THR A 565 7.83 7.61 4.42
N ARG A 566 7.66 6.32 4.79
CA ARG A 566 6.45 5.55 4.48
C ARG A 566 5.21 6.30 4.94
N MET A 567 4.09 6.19 4.22
CA MET A 567 2.83 6.77 4.67
C MET A 567 2.43 6.16 6.02
N ARG A 568 2.20 7.03 7.01
CA ARG A 568 1.88 6.64 8.38
C ARG A 568 0.87 7.65 8.94
N GLY A 569 -0.08 7.18 9.74
CA GLY A 569 -1.14 7.98 10.33
C GLY A 569 -2.52 7.41 10.05
N THR A 570 -3.54 8.06 10.58
CA THR A 570 -4.93 7.60 10.50
C THR A 570 -5.66 8.18 9.30
N ARG A 571 -6.29 7.33 8.49
CA ARG A 571 -7.13 7.77 7.35
C ARG A 571 -8.18 8.78 7.83
N GLY A 572 -8.33 9.86 7.09
CA GLY A 572 -9.20 10.99 7.46
C GLY A 572 -8.49 12.10 8.24
N TYR A 573 -7.23 11.93 8.66
CA TYR A 573 -6.41 12.99 9.26
C TYR A 573 -5.17 13.35 8.41
N LEU A 574 -4.88 12.54 7.38
CA LEU A 574 -3.72 12.70 6.51
C LEU A 574 -3.85 13.95 5.63
N ALA A 575 -2.83 14.81 5.68
CA ALA A 575 -2.69 15.97 4.81
C ALA A 575 -2.54 15.60 3.31
N PRO A 576 -3.00 16.45 2.36
CA PRO A 576 -2.97 16.13 0.93
C PRO A 576 -1.57 15.87 0.37
N GLU A 577 -0.54 16.54 0.91
CA GLU A 577 0.84 16.37 0.47
C GLU A 577 1.46 15.01 0.81
N TRP A 578 0.76 14.16 1.57
CA TRP A 578 1.14 12.75 1.71
C TRP A 578 1.16 12.00 0.37
N LEU A 579 0.46 12.49 -0.66
CA LEU A 579 0.54 12.01 -2.04
C LEU A 579 1.86 12.42 -2.74
N GLY A 580 2.59 13.39 -2.19
CA GLY A 580 3.90 13.81 -2.65
C GLY A 580 5.05 13.12 -1.90
N SER A 581 6.25 13.12 -2.49
CA SER A 581 7.43 12.43 -1.92
C SER A 581 8.10 13.12 -0.72
N LYS A 582 7.54 14.23 -0.24
CA LYS A 582 8.21 15.17 0.68
C LYS A 582 7.22 15.71 1.72
N ILE A 583 7.34 15.26 2.97
CA ILE A 583 6.54 15.76 4.09
C ILE A 583 7.37 16.60 5.07
N THR A 584 6.71 17.47 5.81
CA THR A 584 7.26 18.29 6.89
C THR A 584 6.35 18.21 8.12
N GLU A 585 6.70 18.87 9.22
CA GLU A 585 5.84 19.00 10.40
C GLU A 585 4.46 19.63 10.12
N LYS A 586 4.29 20.26 8.94
CA LYS A 586 3.02 20.83 8.46
C LYS A 586 1.89 19.81 8.31
N VAL A 587 2.20 18.51 8.25
CA VAL A 587 1.17 17.45 8.23
C VAL A 587 0.44 17.35 9.58
N ASP A 588 1.11 17.64 10.69
CA ASP A 588 0.49 17.65 12.02
C ASP A 588 -0.42 18.87 12.18
N ILE A 589 -0.06 20.01 11.58
CA ILE A 589 -0.89 21.22 11.57
C ILE A 589 -2.20 20.98 10.82
N TYR A 590 -2.15 20.28 9.69
CA TYR A 590 -3.37 19.88 8.96
C TYR A 590 -4.24 18.96 9.81
N SER A 591 -3.65 17.93 10.41
CA SER A 591 -4.34 16.98 11.30
C SER A 591 -4.97 17.70 12.50
N PHE A 592 -4.28 18.69 13.07
CA PHE A 592 -4.79 19.57 14.13
C PHE A 592 -6.00 20.40 13.67
N GLY A 593 -5.95 20.95 12.46
CA GLY A 593 -7.09 21.64 11.84
C GLY A 593 -8.34 20.76 11.79
N ILE A 594 -8.19 19.48 11.42
CA ILE A 594 -9.30 18.51 11.42
C ILE A 594 -9.84 18.31 12.84
N VAL A 595 -8.97 18.14 13.82
CA VAL A 595 -9.37 17.98 15.24
C VAL A 595 -10.16 19.19 15.73
N ILE A 596 -9.79 20.42 15.37
CA ILE A 596 -10.57 21.62 15.73
C ILE A 596 -11.99 21.53 15.16
N VAL A 597 -12.12 21.17 13.88
CA VAL A 597 -13.43 21.07 13.21
C VAL A 597 -14.29 19.99 13.89
N GLU A 598 -13.71 18.85 14.24
CA GLU A 598 -14.40 17.78 14.97
C GLU A 598 -14.85 18.21 16.37
N ILE A 599 -14.03 19.00 17.08
CA ILE A 599 -14.39 19.57 18.39
C ILE A 599 -15.58 20.53 18.27
N ILE A 600 -15.65 21.34 17.21
CA ILE A 600 -16.73 22.33 17.05
C ILE A 600 -18.02 21.67 16.55
N CYS A 601 -17.90 20.72 15.62
CA CYS A 601 -19.06 20.08 14.99
C CYS A 601 -19.60 18.90 15.79
N GLY A 602 -18.84 18.35 16.73
CA GLY A 602 -19.24 17.16 17.49
C GLY A 602 -19.38 15.91 16.62
N ARG A 603 -18.75 15.92 15.44
CA ARG A 603 -18.93 14.91 14.38
C ARG A 603 -17.57 14.49 13.83
N ARG A 604 -17.43 13.20 13.46
CA ARG A 604 -16.22 12.64 12.84
C ARG A 604 -16.00 13.21 11.45
N ASN A 605 -14.75 13.41 11.05
CA ASN A 605 -14.41 13.91 9.72
C ASN A 605 -14.89 12.98 8.59
N LEU A 606 -14.68 11.68 8.77
CA LEU A 606 -15.22 10.62 7.92
C LEU A 606 -16.33 9.90 8.69
N ASP A 607 -17.57 10.10 8.25
CA ASP A 607 -18.74 9.50 8.89
C ASP A 607 -19.65 8.89 7.82
N GLU A 608 -19.44 7.60 7.57
CA GLU A 608 -20.16 6.79 6.59
C GLU A 608 -21.64 6.57 6.94
N SER A 609 -22.07 6.95 8.16
CA SER A 609 -23.49 6.88 8.55
C SER A 609 -24.33 8.01 7.94
N GLN A 610 -23.68 8.99 7.32
CA GLN A 610 -24.31 10.20 6.78
C GLN A 610 -24.55 10.06 5.28
N PRO A 611 -25.50 10.84 4.70
CA PRO A 611 -25.71 10.87 3.26
C PRO A 611 -24.41 11.20 2.52
N GLU A 612 -24.24 10.65 1.31
CA GLU A 612 -23.01 10.72 0.51
C GLU A 612 -22.42 12.14 0.41
N GLU A 613 -23.29 13.13 0.19
CA GLU A 613 -22.98 14.57 0.11
C GLU A 613 -22.37 15.16 1.40
N ARG A 614 -22.60 14.51 2.54
CA ARG A 614 -22.19 14.97 3.87
C ARG A 614 -21.11 14.12 4.49
N VAL A 615 -20.72 12.98 3.90
CA VAL A 615 -19.77 12.01 4.49
C VAL A 615 -18.45 12.66 4.91
N HIS A 616 -17.95 13.62 4.13
CA HIS A 616 -16.68 14.31 4.38
C HIS A 616 -16.87 15.70 5.01
N LEU A 617 -16.51 15.85 6.29
CA LEU A 617 -16.74 17.08 7.06
C LEU A 617 -15.97 18.29 6.52
N ILE A 618 -14.72 18.10 6.07
CA ILE A 618 -13.93 19.22 5.51
C ILE A 618 -14.52 19.74 4.19
N SER A 619 -15.10 18.86 3.37
CA SER A 619 -15.78 19.30 2.12
C SER A 619 -16.99 20.17 2.45
N LEU A 620 -17.77 19.74 3.45
CA LEU A 620 -18.92 20.49 3.94
C LEU A 620 -18.50 21.82 4.59
N LEU A 621 -17.38 21.85 5.33
CA LEU A 621 -16.80 23.08 5.86
C LEU A 621 -16.49 24.09 4.76
N GLN A 622 -15.82 23.65 3.68
CA GLN A 622 -15.49 24.51 2.55
C GLN A 622 -16.75 25.06 1.85
N GLU A 623 -17.76 24.22 1.63
CA GLU A 623 -19.04 24.62 1.04
C GLU A 623 -19.73 25.69 1.91
N LYS A 624 -19.87 25.42 3.21
CA LYS A 624 -20.52 26.32 4.16
C LYS A 624 -19.76 27.63 4.36
N ALA A 625 -18.43 27.59 4.33
CA ALA A 625 -17.61 28.79 4.33
C ALA A 625 -17.90 29.68 3.11
N ARG A 626 -17.94 29.09 1.90
CA ARG A 626 -18.25 29.82 0.65
C ARG A 626 -19.64 30.46 0.65
N CYS A 627 -20.61 29.82 1.29
CA CYS A 627 -21.98 30.32 1.39
C CYS A 627 -22.22 31.26 2.60
N GLY A 628 -21.21 31.53 3.44
CA GLY A 628 -21.38 32.33 4.66
C GLY A 628 -22.26 31.66 5.73
N LYS A 629 -22.31 30.31 5.74
CA LYS A 629 -23.18 29.49 6.59
C LYS A 629 -22.41 28.58 7.55
N LEU A 630 -21.26 29.04 8.07
CA LEU A 630 -20.42 28.25 8.98
C LEU A 630 -21.18 27.80 10.24
N PHE A 631 -22.10 28.63 10.74
CA PHE A 631 -22.89 28.33 11.93
C PHE A 631 -23.78 27.08 11.80
N ASP A 632 -24.13 26.68 10.57
CA ASP A 632 -24.89 25.45 10.30
C ASP A 632 -24.14 24.18 10.75
N LEU A 633 -22.82 24.27 10.98
CA LEU A 633 -21.96 23.15 11.33
C LEU A 633 -21.71 23.00 12.83
N VAL A 634 -22.03 24.03 13.62
CA VAL A 634 -21.77 24.02 15.06
C VAL A 634 -22.66 22.97 15.73
N ASP A 635 -22.08 22.18 16.64
CA ASP A 635 -22.81 21.14 17.37
C ASP A 635 -24.01 21.72 18.12
N THR A 636 -25.21 21.44 17.59
CA THR A 636 -26.49 21.90 18.15
C THR A 636 -26.78 21.35 19.55
N SER A 637 -26.09 20.28 19.95
CA SER A 637 -26.19 19.67 21.28
C SER A 637 -25.56 20.55 22.38
N SER A 638 -24.76 21.55 21.99
CA SER A 638 -24.04 22.43 22.91
C SER A 638 -24.65 23.83 22.93
N ASN A 639 -25.57 24.08 23.86
CA ASN A 639 -26.15 25.41 24.07
C ASN A 639 -25.08 26.48 24.38
N ASP A 640 -23.98 26.09 25.04
CA ASP A 640 -22.89 27.00 25.43
C ASP A 640 -22.16 27.60 24.21
N MET A 641 -21.90 26.80 23.17
CA MET A 641 -21.26 27.30 21.94
C MET A 641 -22.14 28.29 21.19
N GLN A 642 -23.47 28.19 21.32
CA GLN A 642 -24.41 29.15 20.72
C GLN A 642 -24.31 30.54 21.36
N PHE A 643 -23.90 30.63 22.63
CA PHE A 643 -23.66 31.91 23.30
C PHE A 643 -22.29 32.54 22.96
N HIS A 644 -21.36 31.76 22.40
CA HIS A 644 -20.00 32.16 22.04
C HIS A 644 -19.74 32.12 20.53
N MET A 645 -20.77 32.36 19.71
CA MET A 645 -20.71 32.19 18.24
C MET A 645 -19.56 32.94 17.55
N GLU A 646 -19.22 34.15 17.99
CA GLU A 646 -18.09 34.90 17.40
C GLU A 646 -16.74 34.23 17.67
N GLU A 647 -16.49 33.78 18.90
CA GLU A 647 -15.27 33.03 19.24
C GLU A 647 -15.23 31.68 18.50
N VAL A 648 -16.39 31.04 18.33
CA VAL A 648 -16.51 29.78 17.56
C VAL A 648 -16.18 30.03 16.08
N ARG A 649 -16.67 31.12 15.50
CA ARG A 649 -16.37 31.51 14.12
C ARG A 649 -14.87 31.75 13.93
N GLU A 650 -14.22 32.51 14.81
CA GLU A 650 -12.78 32.74 14.79
C GLU A 650 -11.99 31.42 14.89
N MET A 651 -12.46 30.47 15.70
CA MET A 651 -11.85 29.15 15.83
C MET A 651 -12.00 28.31 14.55
N MET A 652 -13.14 28.40 13.86
CA MET A 652 -13.33 27.74 12.56
C MET A 652 -12.43 28.36 11.49
N GLU A 653 -12.25 29.68 11.49
CA GLU A 653 -11.32 30.38 10.58
C GLU A 653 -9.87 29.96 10.83
N LEU A 654 -9.46 29.82 12.10
CA LEU A 654 -8.17 29.26 12.48
C LEU A 654 -7.99 27.81 12.00
N ALA A 655 -9.03 26.98 12.11
CA ALA A 655 -9.00 25.62 11.58
C ALA A 655 -8.81 25.61 10.06
N MET A 656 -9.54 26.47 9.33
CA MET A 656 -9.40 26.60 7.88
C MET A 656 -8.01 27.09 7.45
N TRP A 657 -7.34 27.93 8.25
CA TRP A 657 -5.95 28.32 8.02
C TRP A 657 -4.98 27.14 8.19
N CYS A 658 -5.24 26.25 9.14
CA CYS A 658 -4.47 25.02 9.33
C CYS A 658 -4.72 23.99 8.22
N LEU A 659 -5.90 24.00 7.60
CA LEU A 659 -6.37 23.02 6.61
C LEU A 659 -6.00 23.34 5.15
N GLN A 660 -5.20 24.38 4.89
CA GLN A 660 -4.81 24.75 3.53
C GLN A 660 -4.16 23.57 2.79
N VAL A 661 -4.57 23.32 1.53
CA VAL A 661 -3.98 22.25 0.71
C VAL A 661 -2.47 22.45 0.54
N ASP A 662 -2.04 23.68 0.29
CA ASP A 662 -0.63 24.03 0.23
C ASP A 662 -0.02 24.14 1.65
N SER A 663 0.84 23.18 2.00
CA SER A 663 1.56 23.13 3.27
C SER A 663 2.38 24.39 3.60
N SER A 664 2.80 25.16 2.60
CA SER A 664 3.56 26.40 2.80
C SER A 664 2.69 27.53 3.35
N LYS A 665 1.38 27.52 3.04
CA LYS A 665 0.40 28.51 3.53
C LYS A 665 -0.10 28.24 4.94
N ARG A 666 0.15 27.03 5.47
CA ARG A 666 -0.22 26.68 6.84
C ARG A 666 0.66 27.41 7.85
N PRO A 667 0.10 27.89 8.98
CA PRO A 667 0.88 28.59 10.00
C PRO A 667 1.88 27.67 10.71
N LEU A 668 2.82 28.27 11.43
CA LEU A 668 3.58 27.57 12.46
C LEU A 668 2.69 27.34 13.69
N MET A 669 2.97 26.29 14.47
CA MET A 669 2.18 26.00 15.67
C MET A 669 2.35 27.05 16.76
N SER A 670 3.51 27.71 16.84
CA SER A 670 3.71 28.87 17.73
C SER A 670 2.86 30.07 17.33
N THR A 671 2.65 30.28 16.02
CA THR A 671 1.74 31.32 15.51
C THR A 671 0.29 30.99 15.90
N VAL A 672 -0.13 29.74 15.71
CA VAL A 672 -1.45 29.26 16.13
C VAL A 672 -1.66 29.47 17.64
N ALA A 673 -0.67 29.11 18.47
CA ALA A 673 -0.74 29.32 19.91
C ALA A 673 -0.87 30.80 20.28
N LYS A 674 -0.12 31.71 19.64
CA LYS A 674 -0.22 33.17 19.87
C LYS A 674 -1.58 33.74 19.48
N VAL A 675 -2.17 33.29 18.38
CA VAL A 675 -3.54 33.69 17.98
C VAL A 675 -4.55 33.22 19.03
N LEU A 676 -4.46 31.97 19.46
CA LEU A 676 -5.33 31.44 20.52
C LEU A 676 -5.13 32.18 21.86
N GLU A 677 -3.97 32.75 22.13
CA GLU A 677 -3.70 33.54 23.34
C GLU A 677 -4.20 34.99 23.23
N GLY A 678 -4.64 35.42 22.03
CA GLY A 678 -5.02 36.80 21.75
C GLY A 678 -3.82 37.74 21.57
N ALA A 679 -2.60 37.19 21.47
CA ALA A 679 -1.37 37.94 21.27
C ALA A 679 -1.11 38.32 19.80
N MET A 680 -1.88 37.76 18.87
CA MET A 680 -1.81 37.99 17.44
C MET A 680 -3.19 37.89 16.81
N THR A 681 -3.49 38.70 15.80
CA THR A 681 -4.72 38.59 15.01
C THR A 681 -4.58 37.57 13.89
N LEU A 682 -5.66 36.87 13.55
CA LEU A 682 -5.69 35.94 12.42
C LEU A 682 -5.36 36.69 11.11
N GLU A 683 -4.47 36.15 10.28
CA GLU A 683 -4.26 36.68 8.93
C GLU A 683 -5.48 36.37 8.06
N ALA A 684 -6.04 37.40 7.41
CA ALA A 684 -7.16 37.23 6.50
C ALA A 684 -6.70 36.42 5.27
N THR A 685 -7.17 35.18 5.14
CA THR A 685 -6.88 34.35 3.97
C THR A 685 -7.97 34.58 2.90
N PRO A 686 -7.63 35.10 1.71
CA PRO A 686 -8.62 35.50 0.71
C PRO A 686 -9.31 34.33 0.00
N HIS A 687 -8.75 33.11 0.07
CA HIS A 687 -9.34 31.90 -0.52
C HIS A 687 -9.07 30.67 0.35
N TYR A 688 -10.14 30.00 0.80
CA TYR A 688 -10.09 28.75 1.56
C TYR A 688 -10.13 27.54 0.62
N ASP A 689 -8.99 27.20 0.03
CA ASP A 689 -8.82 25.93 -0.70
C ASP A 689 -8.43 24.83 0.31
N LEU A 690 -9.45 24.15 0.82
CA LEU A 690 -9.34 23.06 1.81
C LEU A 690 -9.37 21.68 1.16
N VAL A 691 -9.88 21.60 -0.08
CA VAL A 691 -9.94 20.42 -0.94
C VAL A 691 -9.20 20.73 -2.24
N ALA A 692 -8.38 19.79 -2.72
CA ALA A 692 -7.68 19.95 -3.98
C ALA A 692 -8.70 19.98 -5.14
N ASN A 693 -8.87 21.14 -5.77
CA ASN A 693 -9.66 21.23 -7.00
C ASN A 693 -8.79 20.69 -8.14
N HIS A 694 -9.22 19.61 -8.80
CA HIS A 694 -8.75 19.31 -10.15
C HIS A 694 -9.42 20.30 -11.11
N GLU A 695 -8.87 21.52 -11.20
CA GLU A 695 -9.16 22.34 -12.37
C GLU A 695 -8.44 21.71 -13.57
N PRO A 696 -9.16 21.38 -14.66
CA PRO A 696 -8.53 20.99 -15.90
C PRO A 696 -7.73 22.19 -16.41
N ASN A 697 -6.41 22.06 -16.47
CA ASN A 697 -5.55 23.02 -17.12
C ASN A 697 -6.10 23.29 -18.54
N GLN A 698 -6.51 24.54 -18.78
CA GLN A 698 -6.69 25.05 -20.12
C GLN A 698 -5.30 25.18 -20.76
N SER A 699 -4.97 24.23 -21.63
CA SER A 699 -3.98 24.39 -22.71
C SER A 699 -4.23 23.37 -23.81
#